data_AF-F4MNZ9-F1
#
_entry.id   AF-F4MNZ9-F1
#
_cell.length_a   1.000
_cell.length_b   1.000
_cell.length_c   1.000
_cell.angle_alpha   90.00
_cell.angle_beta   90.00
_cell.angle_gamma   90.00
#
_symmetry.space_group_name_H-M   'P 1'
#
loop_
_entity.id
_entity.type
_entity.pdbx_description
1 polymer ?
#
loop_
_entity_poly.entity_id
_entity_poly.type
_entity_poly.pdbx_seq_one_letter_code
_entity_poly.pdbx_strand_id
1 'polypeptide(L)'
;MKITTILSSLFLSSSLSSTPVLTNYSINTTTNKIQTKEFNLDDLTIKNNRTSKKIQAFLHNDVFYTSINEFLKSIDSVINYSNLEHSFKDNKTTIKLKNDSNFFIEFDYLKKKIIVSNNKIFTKILKDYKRGEEDLKIEFIKEQNLNNTNQFEIDLSKYNIDILKDQNDLYLPSILLNQVFLSESNIQTYFNGDDFKIFRFYEGLSLPGTFYLKQSDKNNQNKIPIGLRKFQYEYLSFLFDNYYAIKLKNNKSYKEYFKKYETQILSESSNEHYLATKKIINDLDDPHSAYVLDGYYDKDRDFHRKIFDSQKRVKNKNEVLELLAKNDPNKIDYELKSISDDTSVISFSKFDEKSTDYILKSLKQAKENNIKNIIFNLTQNGGGYIGVAFEILGFLTNKPFNVYSYNPLSKEKKVETIKSKYENFDFKYYILTSPYSFSAGNIFPQIAKDNKLAKLIGYKTFGGASAINYYILPTGDIIQLSSNNVFTNDKFESLEFGVTPDVELDVDVYKNPSVIYQKETLLDLIKKADSIKEVKKEIKIEKLTKILDISKKIKEDKSKLEIKKYNDVEAKKFKVVQSSKPKQPNKILDQNDSTTQPKTNKITHHLVDLTPISKPEKPISTRPWAIIQPANKINMLSTIKPINKTESEKVENKLLEKKVNIELLNIKNLDLGKLDKNNQDQILIALKNKNPDTLIDTKDLKVENITNNSAQILLKDSDQKITVHFLISQSNKTNKNTIWIVLLVIGLTTLLGLINFIIIRKLKTKKLNK
;
A
#
# COMPACT_ATOMS: atom_id res chain seq x y z
N MET A 1 56.82 -8.62 -12.64
CA MET A 1 56.99 -8.59 -14.11
C MET A 1 56.86 -10.03 -14.60
N LYS A 2 55.90 -10.32 -15.50
CA LYS A 2 55.43 -11.68 -15.89
C LYS A 2 54.77 -12.44 -14.70
N ILE A 3 53.55 -12.99 -14.70
CA ILE A 3 52.63 -13.56 -15.72
C ILE A 3 53.04 -14.96 -16.19
N THR A 4 52.40 -16.00 -15.64
CA THR A 4 51.65 -17.13 -16.30
C THR A 4 51.31 -18.25 -15.28
N THR A 5 50.38 -19.21 -15.44
CA THR A 5 49.02 -19.28 -16.05
C THR A 5 48.41 -20.69 -15.82
N ILE A 6 47.28 -20.78 -15.09
CA ILE A 6 46.13 -21.73 -15.24
C ILE A 6 46.32 -23.29 -15.10
N LEU A 7 45.36 -23.95 -14.40
CA LEU A 7 45.04 -25.41 -14.33
C LEU A 7 46.10 -26.36 -13.69
N SER A 8 45.78 -27.53 -13.11
CA SER A 8 44.48 -28.17 -12.78
C SER A 8 44.55 -29.27 -11.70
N SER A 9 43.49 -29.35 -10.87
CA SER A 9 42.81 -30.57 -10.35
C SER A 9 43.48 -31.55 -9.36
N LEU A 10 42.60 -32.16 -8.55
CA LEU A 10 42.73 -33.45 -7.82
C LEU A 10 43.82 -33.58 -6.74
N PHE A 11 43.39 -33.61 -5.47
CA PHE A 11 43.57 -34.76 -4.58
C PHE A 11 42.51 -34.76 -3.47
N LEU A 12 42.03 -35.95 -3.06
CA LEU A 12 41.23 -36.13 -1.84
C LEU A 12 42.11 -36.73 -0.73
N SER A 13 41.91 -36.28 0.51
CA SER A 13 42.18 -37.07 1.72
C SER A 13 41.25 -36.62 2.84
N SER A 14 40.70 -37.57 3.59
CA SER A 14 39.53 -37.37 4.48
C SER A 14 39.88 -37.24 5.97
N SER A 15 39.13 -36.39 6.68
CA SER A 15 38.81 -36.57 8.10
C SER A 15 37.39 -36.05 8.39
N LEU A 16 36.69 -36.64 9.37
CA LEU A 16 35.23 -36.49 9.50
C LEU A 16 34.79 -35.41 10.50
N SER A 17 33.90 -34.51 10.05
CA SER A 17 32.93 -33.81 10.91
C SER A 17 31.71 -33.33 10.10
N SER A 18 31.03 -34.27 9.42
CA SER A 18 29.98 -33.96 8.44
C SER A 18 28.63 -33.58 9.07
N THR A 19 28.36 -32.29 9.20
CA THR A 19 26.99 -31.76 9.01
C THR A 19 26.82 -31.42 7.53
N PRO A 20 25.82 -32.01 6.82
CA PRO A 20 25.67 -31.77 5.39
C PRO A 20 25.06 -30.39 5.14
N VAL A 21 25.88 -29.45 4.66
CA VAL A 21 25.38 -28.24 3.99
C VAL A 21 24.78 -28.68 2.66
N LEU A 22 23.45 -28.81 2.61
CA LEU A 22 22.72 -29.31 1.45
C LEU A 22 22.63 -28.27 0.32
N THR A 23 23.74 -28.04 -0.38
CA THR A 23 23.76 -27.40 -1.71
C THR A 23 23.16 -28.37 -2.74
N ASN A 24 21.84 -28.58 -2.68
CA ASN A 24 21.12 -29.54 -3.52
C ASN A 24 20.93 -29.02 -4.96
N TYR A 25 22.04 -28.95 -5.72
CA TYR A 25 22.04 -28.72 -7.16
C TYR A 25 22.55 -29.91 -7.96
N SER A 26 21.63 -30.82 -8.27
CA SER A 26 21.77 -31.77 -9.37
C SER A 26 21.59 -31.03 -10.71
N ILE A 27 22.60 -30.27 -11.14
CA ILE A 27 22.71 -29.91 -12.56
C ILE A 27 23.00 -31.21 -13.30
N ASN A 28 22.06 -31.66 -14.13
CA ASN A 28 22.25 -32.91 -14.87
C ASN A 28 23.27 -32.69 -15.98
N THR A 29 24.50 -33.18 -15.76
CA THR A 29 25.71 -32.84 -16.53
C THR A 29 25.67 -33.25 -18.00
N THR A 30 24.78 -34.16 -18.38
CA THR A 30 24.53 -34.56 -19.79
C THR A 30 23.53 -33.66 -20.52
N THR A 31 22.86 -32.72 -19.84
CA THR A 31 21.78 -31.90 -20.42
C THR A 31 21.86 -30.40 -20.12
N ASN A 32 22.72 -29.96 -19.19
CA ASN A 32 22.77 -28.58 -18.67
C ASN A 32 21.41 -28.01 -18.22
N LYS A 33 20.44 -28.89 -17.91
CA LYS A 33 19.10 -28.50 -17.48
C LYS A 33 19.03 -28.43 -15.96
N ILE A 34 18.41 -27.37 -15.47
CA ILE A 34 18.05 -27.19 -14.06
C ILE A 34 16.89 -28.15 -13.70
N GLN A 35 17.03 -28.90 -12.61
CA GLN A 35 15.97 -29.78 -12.10
C GLN A 35 15.06 -29.03 -11.12
N THR A 36 13.81 -28.82 -11.51
CA THR A 36 12.75 -28.23 -10.68
C THR A 36 11.90 -29.29 -9.97
N LYS A 37 11.05 -28.85 -9.04
CA LYS A 37 9.96 -29.61 -8.44
C LYS A 37 8.66 -28.80 -8.53
N GLU A 38 7.52 -29.48 -8.48
CA GLU A 38 6.21 -28.84 -8.41
C GLU A 38 5.81 -28.52 -6.98
N PHE A 39 5.28 -27.32 -6.78
CA PHE A 39 4.65 -26.85 -5.54
C PHE A 39 3.22 -26.39 -5.84
N ASN A 40 2.33 -26.38 -4.85
CA ASN A 40 0.97 -25.87 -5.09
C ASN A 40 1.00 -24.35 -5.26
N LEU A 41 0.03 -23.83 -6.02
CA LEU A 41 -0.21 -22.41 -6.19
C LEU A 41 -1.70 -22.10 -5.96
N ASP A 42 -2.05 -21.77 -4.72
CA ASP A 42 -3.43 -21.45 -4.33
C ASP A 42 -3.77 -20.00 -4.69
N ASP A 43 -4.72 -19.77 -5.60
CA ASP A 43 -5.23 -18.43 -5.89
C ASP A 43 -6.33 -18.02 -4.92
N LEU A 44 -5.94 -17.39 -3.82
CA LEU A 44 -6.83 -16.89 -2.76
C LEU A 44 -7.65 -15.66 -3.20
N THR A 45 -7.46 -15.14 -4.41
CA THR A 45 -8.30 -14.06 -4.94
C THR A 45 -9.62 -14.56 -5.54
N ILE A 46 -9.70 -15.85 -5.89
CA ILE A 46 -10.86 -16.46 -6.54
C ILE A 46 -11.76 -17.11 -5.48
N LYS A 47 -12.95 -16.54 -5.25
CA LYS A 47 -13.94 -17.09 -4.32
C LYS A 47 -14.38 -18.49 -4.76
N ASN A 48 -14.52 -19.40 -3.79
CA ASN A 48 -15.02 -20.78 -3.91
C ASN A 48 -14.25 -21.77 -4.81
N ASN A 49 -13.24 -21.35 -5.58
CA ASN A 49 -12.41 -22.25 -6.39
C ASN A 49 -11.03 -22.46 -5.76
N ARG A 50 -10.75 -23.68 -5.27
CA ARG A 50 -9.36 -24.13 -5.05
C ARG A 50 -8.71 -24.43 -6.39
N THR A 51 -7.82 -23.56 -6.85
CA THR A 51 -7.08 -23.76 -8.10
C THR A 51 -6.08 -24.91 -7.97
N SER A 52 -6.17 -25.92 -8.83
CA SER A 52 -5.18 -27.01 -8.94
C SER A 52 -3.86 -26.57 -9.61
N LYS A 53 -3.56 -25.27 -9.62
CA LYS A 53 -2.36 -24.70 -10.23
C LYS A 53 -1.10 -25.21 -9.52
N LYS A 54 -0.04 -25.34 -10.30
CA LYS A 54 1.32 -25.67 -9.86
C LYS A 54 2.28 -24.56 -10.28
N ILE A 55 3.44 -24.53 -9.63
CA ILE A 55 4.60 -23.75 -10.08
C ILE A 55 5.86 -24.62 -10.01
N GLN A 56 6.66 -24.61 -11.07
CA GLN A 56 7.97 -25.25 -11.09
C GLN A 56 8.99 -24.36 -10.35
N ALA A 57 9.41 -24.80 -9.16
CA ALA A 57 10.36 -24.08 -8.31
C ALA A 57 11.40 -25.04 -7.71
N PHE A 58 12.39 -24.48 -7.02
CA PHE A 58 13.57 -25.19 -6.56
C PHE A 58 14.37 -24.35 -5.55
N LEU A 59 15.15 -24.99 -4.68
CA LEU A 59 15.81 -24.37 -3.52
C LEU A 59 17.29 -24.11 -3.80
N HIS A 60 17.73 -22.86 -3.80
CA HIS A 60 19.14 -22.44 -3.86
C HIS A 60 19.52 -21.65 -2.62
N ASN A 61 20.49 -22.17 -1.86
CA ASN A 61 20.93 -21.62 -0.58
C ASN A 61 19.74 -21.29 0.34
N ASP A 62 18.88 -22.28 0.60
CA ASP A 62 17.61 -22.20 1.35
C ASP A 62 16.53 -21.23 0.79
N VAL A 63 16.74 -20.63 -0.38
CA VAL A 63 15.81 -19.68 -1.01
C VAL A 63 15.13 -20.32 -2.22
N PHE A 64 13.83 -20.08 -2.38
CA PHE A 64 13.10 -20.53 -3.55
C PHE A 64 13.38 -19.65 -4.77
N TYR A 65 13.82 -20.29 -5.85
CA TYR A 65 13.98 -19.71 -7.18
C TYR A 65 12.91 -20.28 -8.12
N THR A 66 12.69 -19.63 -9.25
CA THR A 66 11.96 -20.16 -10.42
C THR A 66 12.46 -19.46 -11.68
N SER A 67 12.08 -19.93 -12.88
CA SER A 67 12.43 -19.23 -14.12
C SER A 67 11.51 -18.03 -14.33
N ILE A 68 11.99 -17.02 -15.07
CA ILE A 68 11.20 -15.81 -15.34
C ILE A 68 9.92 -16.19 -16.11
N ASN A 69 10.02 -17.07 -17.09
CA ASN A 69 8.89 -17.53 -17.90
C ASN A 69 7.87 -18.32 -17.07
N GLU A 70 8.34 -19.20 -16.18
CA GLU A 70 7.46 -19.96 -15.28
C GLU A 70 6.74 -19.04 -14.30
N PHE A 71 7.45 -18.10 -13.67
CA PHE A 71 6.84 -17.12 -12.78
C PHE A 71 5.71 -16.36 -13.48
N LEU A 72 5.96 -15.84 -14.69
CA LEU A 72 4.97 -15.09 -15.46
C LEU A 72 3.74 -15.94 -15.86
N LYS A 73 3.91 -17.23 -16.19
CA LYS A 73 2.78 -18.15 -16.42
C LYS A 73 1.98 -18.40 -15.14
N SER A 74 2.67 -18.61 -14.02
CA SER A 74 2.05 -18.96 -12.76
C SER A 74 1.06 -17.88 -12.28
N ILE A 75 1.43 -16.61 -12.47
CA ILE A 75 0.64 -15.42 -12.12
C ILE A 75 -0.27 -14.92 -13.25
N ASP A 76 -0.61 -15.76 -14.25
CA ASP A 76 -1.47 -15.37 -15.37
C ASP A 76 -2.91 -14.98 -14.96
N SER A 77 -3.35 -15.26 -13.74
CA SER A 77 -4.60 -14.71 -13.18
C SER A 77 -4.49 -13.21 -12.90
N VAL A 78 -3.28 -12.69 -12.66
CA VAL A 78 -2.98 -11.29 -12.35
C VAL A 78 -2.51 -10.50 -13.58
N ILE A 79 -1.71 -11.15 -14.45
CA ILE A 79 -1.09 -10.49 -15.61
C ILE A 79 -1.66 -10.96 -16.95
N ASN A 80 -1.60 -10.09 -17.95
CA ASN A 80 -2.00 -10.39 -19.33
C ASN A 80 -0.87 -11.16 -20.05
N TYR A 81 -0.59 -12.38 -19.59
CA TYR A 81 0.51 -13.22 -20.07
C TYR A 81 0.48 -13.48 -21.58
N SER A 82 -0.71 -13.58 -22.19
CA SER A 82 -0.84 -13.76 -23.65
C SER A 82 -0.35 -12.55 -24.46
N ASN A 83 -0.39 -11.34 -23.91
CA ASN A 83 0.21 -10.14 -24.50
C ASN A 83 1.74 -10.04 -24.28
N LEU A 84 2.36 -10.99 -23.55
CA LEU A 84 3.80 -11.00 -23.32
C LEU A 84 4.55 -11.86 -24.34
N GLU A 85 5.68 -11.35 -24.81
CA GLU A 85 6.72 -12.09 -25.53
C GLU A 85 7.87 -12.36 -24.54
N HIS A 86 8.13 -13.63 -24.24
CA HIS A 86 9.36 -14.08 -23.58
C HIS A 86 10.39 -14.47 -24.63
N SER A 87 11.65 -14.10 -24.40
CA SER A 87 12.78 -14.54 -25.22
C SER A 87 14.01 -14.73 -24.34
N PHE A 88 14.74 -15.83 -24.54
CA PHE A 88 16.07 -16.06 -23.93
C PHE A 88 17.12 -16.16 -25.03
N LYS A 89 18.12 -15.27 -25.01
CA LYS A 89 19.20 -15.23 -26.01
C LYS A 89 20.44 -14.54 -25.41
N ASP A 90 21.63 -14.94 -25.83
CA ASP A 90 22.90 -14.27 -25.49
C ASP A 90 23.16 -14.09 -23.96
N ASN A 91 22.62 -15.01 -23.14
CA ASN A 91 22.59 -14.95 -21.67
C ASN A 91 21.66 -13.86 -21.07
N LYS A 92 20.62 -13.47 -21.80
CA LYS A 92 19.62 -12.49 -21.38
C LYS A 92 18.21 -13.03 -21.55
N THR A 93 17.35 -12.77 -20.57
CA THR A 93 15.90 -12.95 -20.73
C THR A 93 15.24 -11.59 -20.96
N THR A 94 14.51 -11.43 -22.07
CA THR A 94 13.76 -10.21 -22.36
C THR A 94 12.26 -10.51 -22.41
N ILE A 95 11.50 -9.73 -21.64
CA ILE A 95 10.03 -9.74 -21.62
C ILE A 95 9.54 -8.47 -22.30
N LYS A 96 8.68 -8.58 -23.31
CA LYS A 96 8.13 -7.43 -24.07
C LYS A 96 6.61 -7.48 -24.13
N LEU A 97 5.97 -6.32 -24.31
CA LEU A 97 4.57 -6.27 -24.74
C LEU A 97 4.49 -6.48 -26.25
N LYS A 98 3.71 -7.46 -26.72
CA LYS A 98 3.49 -7.72 -28.15
C LYS A 98 2.85 -6.52 -28.84
N ASN A 99 1.88 -5.89 -28.18
CA ASN A 99 1.13 -4.76 -28.73
C ASN A 99 1.85 -3.40 -28.62
N ASP A 100 2.99 -3.32 -27.93
CA ASP A 100 3.74 -2.07 -27.71
C ASP A 100 5.20 -2.36 -27.32
N SER A 101 6.00 -2.78 -28.32
CA SER A 101 7.35 -3.33 -28.14
C SER A 101 8.39 -2.35 -27.56
N ASN A 102 8.02 -1.07 -27.38
CA ASN A 102 8.79 -0.09 -26.62
C ASN A 102 8.88 -0.44 -25.12
N PHE A 103 7.91 -1.19 -24.60
CA PHE A 103 7.87 -1.61 -23.20
C PHE A 103 8.50 -2.99 -23.05
N PHE A 104 9.65 -3.03 -22.37
CA PHE A 104 10.36 -4.27 -22.07
C PHE A 104 11.03 -4.26 -20.69
N ILE A 105 11.29 -5.46 -20.18
CA ILE A 105 12.18 -5.74 -19.05
C ILE A 105 13.22 -6.76 -19.54
N GLU A 106 14.50 -6.42 -19.46
CA GLU A 106 15.62 -7.30 -19.78
C GLU A 106 16.38 -7.69 -18.50
N PHE A 107 16.65 -8.98 -18.31
CA PHE A 107 17.50 -9.52 -17.26
C PHE A 107 18.82 -9.98 -17.89
N ASP A 108 19.94 -9.36 -17.52
CA ASP A 108 21.28 -9.64 -18.05
C ASP A 108 22.10 -10.42 -17.00
N TYR A 109 22.32 -11.71 -17.26
CA TYR A 109 23.05 -12.63 -16.38
C TYR A 109 24.51 -12.21 -16.17
N LEU A 110 25.19 -11.78 -17.23
CA LEU A 110 26.63 -11.47 -17.21
C LEU A 110 26.91 -10.16 -16.46
N LYS A 111 26.02 -9.17 -16.59
CA LYS A 111 26.12 -7.89 -15.87
C LYS A 111 25.46 -7.93 -14.48
N LYS A 112 24.72 -8.99 -14.14
CA LYS A 112 23.80 -9.07 -12.99
C LYS A 112 22.87 -7.84 -12.91
N LYS A 113 22.20 -7.49 -14.02
CA LYS A 113 21.31 -6.31 -14.12
C LYS A 113 19.89 -6.65 -14.55
N ILE A 114 18.95 -5.85 -14.08
CA ILE A 114 17.58 -5.75 -14.63
C ILE A 114 17.48 -4.37 -15.29
N ILE A 115 17.10 -4.32 -16.56
CA ILE A 115 16.94 -3.10 -17.35
C ILE A 115 15.45 -2.96 -17.68
N VAL A 116 14.83 -1.85 -17.29
CA VAL A 116 13.40 -1.58 -17.47
C VAL A 116 13.26 -0.39 -18.41
N SER A 117 12.62 -0.55 -19.57
CA SER A 117 12.59 0.49 -20.61
C SER A 117 11.72 1.70 -20.26
N ASN A 118 10.66 1.48 -19.48
CA ASN A 118 9.74 2.49 -18.99
C ASN A 118 8.98 1.95 -17.77
N ASN A 119 8.87 2.73 -16.69
CA ASN A 119 8.19 2.33 -15.46
C ASN A 119 6.73 1.87 -15.66
N LYS A 120 6.03 2.38 -16.69
CA LYS A 120 4.63 2.02 -16.98
C LYS A 120 4.46 0.60 -17.55
N ILE A 121 5.53 -0.18 -17.74
CA ILE A 121 5.37 -1.62 -18.05
C ILE A 121 4.66 -2.35 -16.90
N PHE A 122 4.98 -2.04 -15.64
CA PHE A 122 4.43 -2.76 -14.47
C PHE A 122 2.92 -2.58 -14.30
N THR A 123 2.33 -1.51 -14.85
CA THR A 123 0.87 -1.34 -14.92
C THR A 123 0.30 -1.91 -16.23
N LYS A 124 0.99 -1.74 -17.37
CA LYS A 124 0.58 -2.30 -18.68
C LYS A 124 0.56 -3.83 -18.75
N ILE A 125 1.28 -4.56 -17.89
CA ILE A 125 1.23 -6.04 -17.85
C ILE A 125 0.06 -6.61 -17.05
N LEU A 126 -0.61 -5.82 -16.20
CA LEU A 126 -1.72 -6.30 -15.37
C LEU A 126 -2.98 -6.54 -16.22
N LYS A 127 -3.81 -7.51 -15.87
CA LYS A 127 -5.11 -7.73 -16.51
C LYS A 127 -6.07 -6.59 -16.23
N ASP A 128 -6.35 -6.38 -14.96
CA ASP A 128 -7.23 -5.34 -14.45
C ASP A 128 -6.38 -4.28 -13.75
N TYR A 129 -6.06 -3.17 -14.42
CA TYR A 129 -5.44 -2.01 -13.78
C TYR A 129 -6.49 -0.90 -13.60
N LYS A 130 -6.87 -0.65 -12.35
CA LYS A 130 -7.77 0.43 -11.95
C LYS A 130 -7.25 1.12 -10.69
N ARG A 131 -7.19 2.46 -10.71
CA ARG A 131 -6.94 3.29 -9.54
C ARG A 131 -8.24 3.42 -8.75
N GLY A 132 -8.22 3.29 -7.42
CA GLY A 132 -9.43 3.51 -6.60
C GLY A 132 -9.99 4.92 -6.69
N GLU A 133 -9.16 5.92 -7.06
CA GLU A 133 -9.58 7.30 -7.29
C GLU A 133 -10.52 7.46 -8.50
N GLU A 134 -10.63 6.45 -9.38
CA GLU A 134 -11.55 6.46 -10.52
C GLU A 134 -13.01 6.22 -10.11
N ASP A 135 -13.28 5.72 -8.90
CA ASP A 135 -14.64 5.58 -8.33
C ASP A 135 -15.14 6.86 -7.63
N LEU A 136 -14.33 7.92 -7.59
CA LEU A 136 -14.68 9.21 -7.00
C LEU A 136 -15.21 10.20 -8.04
N LYS A 137 -15.70 11.35 -7.58
CA LYS A 137 -16.17 12.45 -8.44
C LYS A 137 -14.98 13.27 -8.99
N ILE A 138 -14.05 12.58 -9.65
CA ILE A 138 -12.79 13.11 -10.19
C ILE A 138 -12.67 12.76 -11.67
N GLU A 139 -11.88 13.53 -12.43
CA GLU A 139 -11.49 13.29 -13.81
C GLU A 139 -9.96 13.47 -13.96
N PHE A 140 -9.27 12.46 -14.48
CA PHE A 140 -7.84 12.51 -14.80
C PHE A 140 -7.66 12.97 -16.27
N ILE A 141 -7.57 14.27 -16.48
CA ILE A 141 -7.59 14.89 -17.83
C ILE A 141 -6.30 14.62 -18.62
N LYS A 142 -5.13 14.64 -17.97
CA LYS A 142 -3.85 14.43 -18.65
C LYS A 142 -2.76 13.92 -17.71
N GLU A 143 -1.92 13.00 -18.20
CA GLU A 143 -0.66 12.59 -17.55
C GLU A 143 0.53 12.95 -18.46
N GLN A 144 1.61 13.48 -17.90
CA GLN A 144 2.83 13.89 -18.63
C GLN A 144 4.08 13.55 -17.83
N ASN A 145 5.04 12.82 -18.42
CA ASN A 145 6.42 12.76 -17.91
C ASN A 145 7.22 13.89 -18.57
N LEU A 146 7.93 14.71 -17.77
CA LEU A 146 8.73 15.83 -18.24
C LEU A 146 10.22 15.49 -18.47
N ASN A 147 10.66 14.29 -18.10
CA ASN A 147 12.02 13.81 -18.33
C ASN A 147 12.08 12.87 -19.54
N ASN A 148 13.08 13.07 -20.41
CA ASN A 148 13.30 12.22 -21.58
C ASN A 148 13.71 10.78 -21.21
N THR A 149 14.25 10.58 -20.00
CA THR A 149 14.72 9.28 -19.52
C THR A 149 13.54 8.45 -19.02
N ASN A 150 13.12 7.46 -19.80
CA ASN A 150 12.14 6.44 -19.38
C ASN A 150 12.84 5.17 -18.83
N GLN A 151 14.00 4.83 -19.37
CA GLN A 151 14.74 3.61 -19.01
C GLN A 151 15.53 3.79 -17.72
N PHE A 152 15.52 2.76 -16.87
CA PHE A 152 16.38 2.66 -15.70
C PHE A 152 16.93 1.25 -15.52
N GLU A 153 17.93 1.11 -14.63
CA GLU A 153 18.60 -0.16 -14.35
C GLU A 153 18.61 -0.44 -12.85
N ILE A 154 18.35 -1.70 -12.48
CA ILE A 154 18.59 -2.24 -11.14
C ILE A 154 19.81 -3.17 -11.23
N ASP A 155 20.80 -2.92 -10.38
CA ASP A 155 22.09 -3.60 -10.37
C ASP A 155 22.17 -4.57 -9.19
N LEU A 156 21.98 -5.87 -9.48
CA LEU A 156 21.90 -6.93 -8.48
C LEU A 156 23.27 -7.32 -7.92
N SER A 157 24.38 -6.94 -8.58
CA SER A 157 25.74 -7.24 -8.11
C SER A 157 26.04 -6.65 -6.72
N LYS A 158 25.41 -5.51 -6.39
CA LYS A 158 25.51 -4.81 -5.10
C LYS A 158 24.99 -5.63 -3.90
N TYR A 159 24.03 -6.51 -4.15
CA TYR A 159 23.25 -7.20 -3.11
C TYR A 159 23.58 -8.70 -3.04
N ASN A 160 24.67 -9.15 -3.67
CA ASN A 160 25.07 -10.57 -3.67
C ASN A 160 23.93 -11.56 -4.05
N ILE A 161 22.98 -11.11 -4.89
CA ILE A 161 21.90 -11.96 -5.38
C ILE A 161 22.42 -12.74 -6.58
N ASP A 162 22.14 -14.05 -6.61
CA ASP A 162 22.44 -14.89 -7.75
C ASP A 162 21.37 -14.79 -8.83
N ILE A 163 21.83 -14.83 -10.07
CA ILE A 163 21.03 -15.19 -11.23
C ILE A 163 21.56 -16.54 -11.66
N LEU A 164 20.70 -17.55 -11.71
CA LEU A 164 21.02 -18.86 -12.28
C LEU A 164 20.50 -18.93 -13.71
N LYS A 165 20.94 -19.92 -14.49
CA LYS A 165 20.47 -20.12 -15.87
C LYS A 165 20.52 -21.59 -16.26
N ASP A 166 19.69 -21.96 -17.22
CA ASP A 166 19.87 -23.18 -18.00
C ASP A 166 20.00 -22.82 -19.50
N GLN A 167 19.63 -23.73 -20.41
CA GLN A 167 19.59 -23.47 -21.85
C GLN A 167 18.32 -22.75 -22.34
N ASN A 168 17.29 -22.61 -21.49
CA ASN A 168 15.96 -22.12 -21.84
C ASN A 168 15.63 -20.75 -21.22
N ASP A 169 16.11 -20.46 -20.01
CA ASP A 169 15.80 -19.20 -19.31
C ASP A 169 16.81 -18.84 -18.20
N LEU A 170 16.67 -17.63 -17.67
CA LEU A 170 17.25 -17.21 -16.39
C LEU A 170 16.30 -17.54 -15.23
N TYR A 171 16.90 -17.87 -14.09
CA TYR A 171 16.21 -18.22 -12.85
C TYR A 171 16.68 -17.28 -11.73
N LEU A 172 15.74 -16.74 -10.96
CA LEU A 172 15.97 -15.78 -9.88
C LEU A 172 15.09 -16.15 -8.66
N PRO A 173 15.36 -15.59 -7.46
CA PRO A 173 14.49 -15.79 -6.31
C PRO A 173 13.04 -15.43 -6.64
N SER A 174 12.07 -16.31 -6.33
CA SER A 174 10.66 -16.08 -6.67
C SER A 174 10.12 -14.79 -6.04
N ILE A 175 10.60 -14.45 -4.83
CA ILE A 175 10.28 -13.20 -4.13
C ILE A 175 10.85 -11.95 -4.82
N LEU A 176 12.01 -12.06 -5.50
CA LEU A 176 12.55 -10.98 -6.33
C LEU A 176 11.73 -10.80 -7.61
N LEU A 177 11.36 -11.90 -8.28
CA LEU A 177 10.50 -11.85 -9.47
C LEU A 177 9.14 -11.22 -9.14
N ASN A 178 8.55 -11.59 -7.99
CA ASN A 178 7.38 -10.93 -7.43
C ASN A 178 7.59 -9.43 -7.24
N GLN A 179 8.66 -9.04 -6.54
CA GLN A 179 8.97 -7.64 -6.23
C GLN A 179 9.20 -6.76 -7.48
N VAL A 180 9.66 -7.36 -8.58
CA VAL A 180 9.85 -6.68 -9.86
C VAL A 180 8.52 -6.58 -10.60
N PHE A 181 7.93 -7.71 -11.01
CA PHE A 181 6.76 -7.71 -11.90
C PHE A 181 5.48 -7.19 -11.24
N LEU A 182 5.26 -7.45 -9.95
CA LEU A 182 4.04 -7.07 -9.24
C LEU A 182 4.22 -5.80 -8.37
N SER A 183 5.27 -5.01 -8.61
CA SER A 183 5.59 -3.78 -7.85
C SER A 183 4.47 -2.74 -7.77
N GLU A 184 3.60 -2.65 -8.77
CA GLU A 184 2.45 -1.73 -8.85
C GLU A 184 1.09 -2.43 -8.58
N SER A 185 1.10 -3.70 -8.19
CA SER A 185 -0.11 -4.53 -8.00
C SER A 185 -0.52 -4.67 -6.52
N ASN A 186 -1.81 -4.62 -6.26
CA ASN A 186 -2.41 -4.97 -4.96
C ASN A 186 -2.54 -6.50 -4.77
N ILE A 187 -2.38 -7.27 -5.86
CA ILE A 187 -2.31 -8.74 -5.85
C ILE A 187 -0.85 -9.17 -5.98
N GLN A 188 -0.40 -10.06 -5.09
CA GLN A 188 0.98 -10.53 -4.96
C GLN A 188 1.04 -12.06 -4.88
N THR A 189 2.24 -12.62 -5.04
CA THR A 189 2.55 -13.98 -4.61
C THR A 189 3.12 -13.99 -3.19
N TYR A 190 2.76 -14.98 -2.40
CA TYR A 190 3.29 -15.28 -1.07
C TYR A 190 3.78 -16.72 -1.05
N PHE A 191 4.88 -16.98 -0.33
CA PHE A 191 5.38 -18.33 -0.10
C PHE A 191 5.47 -18.57 1.42
N ASN A 192 4.88 -19.67 1.90
CA ASN A 192 4.74 -19.98 3.34
C ASN A 192 5.79 -20.95 3.88
N GLY A 193 6.78 -21.35 3.06
CA GLY A 193 7.76 -22.38 3.41
C GLY A 193 7.49 -23.77 2.82
N ASP A 194 6.27 -24.02 2.32
CA ASP A 194 5.83 -25.29 1.73
C ASP A 194 5.18 -25.08 0.33
N ASP A 195 4.30 -24.10 0.18
CA ASP A 195 3.46 -23.81 -0.99
C ASP A 195 3.40 -22.31 -1.34
N PHE A 196 3.07 -22.01 -2.60
CA PHE A 196 2.87 -20.65 -3.11
C PHE A 196 1.39 -20.28 -3.12
N LYS A 197 1.11 -18.98 -3.00
CA LYS A 197 -0.27 -18.44 -2.89
C LYS A 197 -0.36 -17.11 -3.64
N ILE A 198 -1.41 -16.91 -4.45
CA ILE A 198 -1.75 -15.60 -5.02
C ILE A 198 -2.78 -14.95 -4.09
N PHE A 199 -2.57 -13.70 -3.69
CA PHE A 199 -3.47 -13.01 -2.75
C PHE A 199 -3.51 -11.51 -2.98
N ARG A 200 -4.61 -10.85 -2.62
CA ARG A 200 -4.69 -9.39 -2.52
C ARG A 200 -4.40 -8.96 -1.08
N PHE A 201 -3.67 -7.87 -0.88
CA PHE A 201 -3.26 -7.43 0.47
C PHE A 201 -4.46 -7.20 1.41
N TYR A 202 -5.56 -6.60 0.94
CA TYR A 202 -6.72 -6.31 1.78
C TYR A 202 -7.34 -7.60 2.38
N GLU A 203 -7.66 -8.58 1.53
CA GLU A 203 -8.18 -9.88 1.94
C GLU A 203 -7.16 -10.67 2.78
N GLY A 204 -5.90 -10.74 2.33
CA GLY A 204 -4.86 -11.56 2.98
C GLY A 204 -4.33 -11.01 4.31
N LEU A 205 -4.39 -9.68 4.54
CA LEU A 205 -4.04 -9.06 5.82
C LEU A 205 -5.23 -9.01 6.80
N SER A 206 -6.43 -9.38 6.36
CA SER A 206 -7.60 -9.54 7.23
C SER A 206 -7.61 -10.88 7.97
N LEU A 207 -8.57 -11.08 8.88
CA LEU A 207 -8.94 -12.41 9.38
C LEU A 207 -10.17 -12.90 8.58
N PRO A 208 -10.19 -14.15 8.09
CA PRO A 208 -9.21 -15.24 8.30
C PRO A 208 -8.02 -15.27 7.32
N GLY A 209 -7.89 -14.30 6.39
CA GLY A 209 -6.86 -14.33 5.34
C GLY A 209 -5.42 -14.55 5.82
N THR A 210 -5.02 -13.92 6.92
CA THR A 210 -3.68 -14.07 7.51
C THR A 210 -3.35 -15.49 7.96
N PHE A 211 -4.36 -16.28 8.36
CA PHE A 211 -4.18 -17.71 8.64
C PHE A 211 -3.95 -18.47 7.33
N TYR A 212 -4.78 -18.26 6.32
CA TYR A 212 -4.66 -18.94 5.03
C TYR A 212 -3.35 -18.62 4.29
N LEU A 213 -2.79 -17.41 4.45
CA LEU A 213 -1.44 -17.10 3.97
C LEU A 213 -0.39 -17.96 4.68
N LYS A 214 -0.34 -17.90 6.02
CA LYS A 214 0.79 -18.43 6.80
C LYS A 214 0.75 -19.93 7.08
N GLN A 215 -0.43 -20.56 7.02
CA GLN A 215 -0.61 -21.98 7.34
C GLN A 215 0.39 -22.86 6.58
N SER A 216 1.29 -23.52 7.31
CA SER A 216 2.42 -24.34 6.84
C SER A 216 2.97 -25.22 7.98
N ASP A 217 3.71 -26.28 7.66
CA ASP A 217 4.45 -27.08 8.66
C ASP A 217 5.52 -26.24 9.37
N LYS A 218 6.01 -25.19 8.71
CA LYS A 218 6.95 -24.20 9.27
C LYS A 218 6.35 -23.42 10.45
N ASN A 219 5.03 -23.36 10.61
CA ASN A 219 4.39 -22.78 11.79
C ASN A 219 4.74 -23.52 13.10
N ASN A 220 5.32 -24.73 13.02
CA ASN A 220 5.79 -25.50 14.17
C ASN A 220 7.31 -25.40 14.37
N GLN A 221 8.01 -24.50 13.66
CA GLN A 221 9.46 -24.39 13.65
C GLN A 221 9.90 -23.00 14.11
N ASN A 222 10.70 -22.93 15.18
CA ASN A 222 11.23 -21.67 15.73
C ASN A 222 12.68 -21.35 15.26
N LYS A 223 13.16 -22.09 14.25
CA LYS A 223 14.50 -21.96 13.66
C LYS A 223 14.38 -21.68 12.17
N ILE A 224 15.02 -20.62 11.70
CA ILE A 224 15.01 -20.22 10.29
C ILE A 224 16.30 -20.72 9.60
N PRO A 225 16.25 -21.32 8.39
CA PRO A 225 17.43 -21.72 7.64
C PRO A 225 18.44 -20.59 7.41
N ILE A 226 19.73 -20.93 7.40
CA ILE A 226 20.82 -19.94 7.39
C ILE A 226 20.94 -19.21 6.06
N GLY A 227 20.71 -19.90 4.93
CA GLY A 227 20.72 -19.29 3.61
C GLY A 227 19.57 -18.31 3.43
N LEU A 228 18.37 -18.64 3.93
CA LEU A 228 17.19 -17.79 3.86
C LEU A 228 17.37 -16.50 4.67
N ARG A 229 18.01 -16.58 5.84
CA ARG A 229 18.35 -15.40 6.66
C ARG A 229 19.45 -14.53 6.05
N LYS A 230 20.50 -15.14 5.50
CA LYS A 230 21.53 -14.43 4.71
C LYS A 230 20.91 -13.72 3.50
N PHE A 231 19.95 -14.37 2.84
CA PHE A 231 19.22 -13.76 1.74
C PHE A 231 18.27 -12.64 2.23
N GLN A 232 17.59 -12.76 3.37
CA GLN A 232 16.80 -11.65 3.94
C GLN A 232 17.69 -10.43 4.27
N TYR A 233 18.90 -10.63 4.80
CA TYR A 233 19.88 -9.55 5.05
C TYR A 233 20.26 -8.77 3.77
N GLU A 234 20.61 -9.51 2.71
CA GLU A 234 20.97 -8.91 1.42
C GLU A 234 19.76 -8.33 0.66
N TYR A 235 18.61 -9.02 0.71
CA TYR A 235 17.36 -8.60 0.09
C TYR A 235 16.81 -7.31 0.72
N LEU A 236 16.99 -7.08 2.03
CA LEU A 236 16.68 -5.80 2.66
C LEU A 236 17.49 -4.66 2.02
N SER A 237 18.78 -4.88 1.73
CA SER A 237 19.61 -3.88 1.03
C SER A 237 19.09 -3.58 -0.37
N PHE A 238 18.76 -4.63 -1.14
CA PHE A 238 18.09 -4.50 -2.44
C PHE A 238 16.76 -3.73 -2.36
N LEU A 239 15.91 -4.09 -1.40
CA LEU A 239 14.55 -3.56 -1.28
C LEU A 239 14.57 -2.06 -0.95
N PHE A 240 15.40 -1.65 0.00
CA PHE A 240 15.47 -0.25 0.41
C PHE A 240 16.19 0.63 -0.64
N ASP A 241 17.29 0.15 -1.24
CA ASP A 241 17.99 0.92 -2.27
C ASP A 241 17.12 1.14 -3.52
N ASN A 242 16.26 0.19 -3.89
CA ASN A 242 15.47 0.29 -5.12
C ASN A 242 14.01 0.74 -4.90
N TYR A 243 13.35 0.41 -3.79
CA TYR A 243 11.90 0.64 -3.61
C TYR A 243 11.48 1.59 -2.47
N TYR A 244 12.33 1.81 -1.47
CA TYR A 244 12.06 2.79 -0.39
C TYR A 244 12.43 4.20 -0.83
N ALA A 245 11.47 5.14 -0.88
CA ALA A 245 11.70 6.47 -1.43
C ALA A 245 12.68 7.33 -0.61
N ILE A 246 12.65 7.22 0.71
CA ILE A 246 13.46 8.05 1.61
C ILE A 246 14.91 7.53 1.57
N LYS A 247 15.77 8.19 0.78
CA LYS A 247 17.17 7.76 0.62
C LYS A 247 18.08 8.34 1.71
N LEU A 248 19.12 7.58 2.07
CA LEU A 248 20.16 8.05 2.99
C LEU A 248 20.90 9.27 2.43
N LYS A 249 21.43 10.11 3.32
CA LYS A 249 22.24 11.30 2.95
C LYS A 249 23.36 10.90 1.97
N ASN A 250 23.54 11.73 0.94
CA ASN A 250 24.49 11.54 -0.16
C ASN A 250 24.24 10.27 -1.00
N ASN A 251 22.99 9.77 -1.07
CA ASN A 251 22.58 8.58 -1.82
C ASN A 251 23.40 7.32 -1.47
N LYS A 252 23.80 7.17 -0.20
CA LYS A 252 24.47 5.96 0.29
C LYS A 252 23.52 4.75 0.24
N SER A 253 24.09 3.58 -0.06
CA SER A 253 23.37 2.31 0.01
C SER A 253 22.95 1.97 1.44
N TYR A 254 21.76 1.38 1.58
CA TYR A 254 21.24 0.81 2.82
C TYR A 254 22.04 -0.40 3.33
N LYS A 255 22.94 -0.99 2.53
CA LYS A 255 23.81 -2.08 2.98
C LYS A 255 24.66 -1.72 4.20
N GLU A 256 25.16 -0.48 4.28
CA GLU A 256 25.86 0.01 5.48
C GLU A 256 24.92 0.29 6.67
N TYR A 257 23.65 0.60 6.39
CA TYR A 257 22.63 0.82 7.44
C TYR A 257 22.22 -0.49 8.13
N PHE A 258 22.23 -1.62 7.40
CA PHE A 258 21.81 -2.91 7.96
C PHE A 258 22.87 -3.63 8.81
N LYS A 259 24.17 -3.30 8.69
CA LYS A 259 25.25 -3.91 9.50
C LYS A 259 25.00 -3.88 11.01
N LYS A 260 24.42 -2.79 11.54
CA LYS A 260 24.05 -2.67 12.97
C LYS A 260 22.93 -3.62 13.44
N TYR A 261 22.32 -4.37 12.52
CA TYR A 261 21.31 -5.41 12.79
C TYR A 261 21.75 -6.80 12.29
N GLU A 262 22.96 -6.93 11.73
CA GLU A 262 23.41 -8.14 11.05
C GLU A 262 23.32 -9.37 11.95
N THR A 263 23.80 -9.28 13.20
CA THR A 263 23.73 -10.38 14.18
C THR A 263 22.30 -10.84 14.47
N GLN A 264 21.33 -9.92 14.52
CA GLN A 264 19.94 -10.26 14.84
C GLN A 264 19.18 -10.80 13.61
N ILE A 265 19.43 -10.24 12.41
CA ILE A 265 18.91 -10.79 11.14
C ILE A 265 19.53 -12.19 10.90
N LEU A 266 20.79 -12.39 11.27
CA LEU A 266 21.48 -13.67 11.20
C LEU A 266 21.39 -14.52 12.49
N SER A 267 20.46 -14.22 13.40
CA SER A 267 20.13 -15.12 14.51
C SER A 267 19.36 -16.34 14.01
N GLU A 268 19.60 -17.53 14.58
CA GLU A 268 18.83 -18.73 14.24
C GLU A 268 17.39 -18.67 14.78
N SER A 269 17.18 -17.96 15.89
CA SER A 269 15.88 -17.76 16.53
C SER A 269 14.97 -16.93 15.64
N SER A 270 13.83 -17.49 15.25
CA SER A 270 12.78 -16.79 14.52
C SER A 270 12.27 -15.55 15.29
N ASN A 271 12.18 -15.64 16.63
CA ASN A 271 11.78 -14.52 17.47
C ASN A 271 12.78 -13.36 17.33
N GLU A 272 14.09 -13.61 17.46
CA GLU A 272 15.11 -12.56 17.30
C GLU A 272 15.15 -12.00 15.87
N HIS A 273 15.02 -12.86 14.85
CA HIS A 273 14.96 -12.46 13.45
C HIS A 273 13.81 -11.49 13.16
N TYR A 274 12.58 -11.84 13.52
CA TYR A 274 11.41 -10.97 13.30
C TYR A 274 11.41 -9.73 14.22
N LEU A 275 12.04 -9.81 15.40
CA LEU A 275 12.30 -8.62 16.22
C LEU A 275 13.33 -7.68 15.58
N ALA A 276 14.28 -8.19 14.79
CA ALA A 276 15.17 -7.37 13.99
C ALA A 276 14.39 -6.56 12.95
N THR A 277 13.49 -7.17 12.17
CA THR A 277 12.64 -6.43 11.20
C THR A 277 11.79 -5.38 11.91
N LYS A 278 11.10 -5.72 13.02
CA LYS A 278 10.34 -4.75 13.82
C LYS A 278 11.20 -3.56 14.28
N LYS A 279 12.42 -3.82 14.78
CA LYS A 279 13.34 -2.77 15.22
C LYS A 279 13.84 -1.92 14.05
N ILE A 280 14.19 -2.53 12.92
CA ILE A 280 14.60 -1.83 11.70
C ILE A 280 13.56 -0.79 11.30
N ILE A 281 12.28 -1.19 11.22
CA ILE A 281 11.18 -0.31 10.84
C ILE A 281 10.99 0.82 11.85
N ASN A 282 10.98 0.53 13.15
CA ASN A 282 10.90 1.57 14.19
C ASN A 282 12.04 2.58 14.07
N ASP A 283 13.26 2.10 13.84
CA ASP A 283 14.47 2.90 13.76
C ASP A 283 14.59 3.73 12.46
N LEU A 284 13.65 3.62 11.50
CA LEU A 284 13.57 4.50 10.32
C LEU A 284 13.08 5.92 10.67
N ASP A 285 12.36 6.09 11.79
CA ASP A 285 11.72 7.36 12.19
C ASP A 285 10.76 7.92 11.10
N ASP A 286 10.06 6.99 10.44
CA ASP A 286 9.14 7.22 9.31
C ASP A 286 7.72 6.72 9.66
N PRO A 287 6.73 7.62 9.87
CA PRO A 287 5.36 7.21 10.17
C PRO A 287 4.57 6.63 8.98
N HIS A 288 5.13 6.61 7.77
CA HIS A 288 4.57 5.85 6.64
C HIS A 288 5.09 4.40 6.58
N SER A 289 6.10 4.04 7.37
CA SER A 289 6.65 2.68 7.45
C SER A 289 6.11 1.91 8.67
N ALA A 290 5.80 0.62 8.51
CA ALA A 290 5.20 -0.21 9.57
C ALA A 290 5.54 -1.70 9.43
N TYR A 291 5.54 -2.45 10.53
CA TYR A 291 5.62 -3.91 10.52
C TYR A 291 4.19 -4.48 10.59
N VAL A 292 3.74 -5.19 9.55
CA VAL A 292 2.31 -5.40 9.27
C VAL A 292 1.88 -6.83 9.55
N LEU A 293 2.63 -7.81 9.03
CA LEU A 293 2.41 -9.24 9.28
C LEU A 293 3.74 -9.87 9.67
N ASP A 294 3.72 -10.74 10.68
CA ASP A 294 4.83 -11.59 11.05
C ASP A 294 4.87 -12.86 10.18
N GLY A 295 6.07 -13.33 9.80
CA GLY A 295 6.22 -14.44 8.86
C GLY A 295 5.76 -15.81 9.37
N TYR A 296 6.06 -16.86 8.61
CA TYR A 296 5.44 -18.18 8.79
C TYR A 296 6.14 -19.10 9.81
N TYR A 297 7.34 -18.78 10.30
CA TYR A 297 7.95 -19.53 11.40
C TYR A 297 7.26 -19.25 12.75
N ASP A 298 7.39 -20.15 13.74
CA ASP A 298 6.86 -19.97 15.10
C ASP A 298 7.58 -18.81 15.84
N LYS A 299 7.04 -18.29 16.95
CA LYS A 299 7.72 -17.33 17.86
C LYS A 299 7.34 -17.54 19.32
N ASP A 300 8.24 -17.13 20.21
CA ASP A 300 7.96 -17.05 21.63
C ASP A 300 6.71 -16.22 21.96
N ARG A 301 5.97 -16.64 22.98
CA ARG A 301 4.70 -16.06 23.45
C ARG A 301 4.72 -14.53 23.58
N ASP A 302 5.86 -13.95 23.93
CA ASP A 302 6.01 -12.52 24.21
C ASP A 302 6.44 -11.68 22.98
N PHE A 303 6.62 -12.30 21.80
CA PHE A 303 6.97 -11.61 20.55
C PHE A 303 6.01 -10.46 20.20
N HIS A 304 4.69 -10.64 20.41
CA HIS A 304 3.68 -9.60 20.17
C HIS A 304 3.57 -8.58 21.31
N ARG A 305 4.20 -8.83 22.47
CA ARG A 305 4.28 -7.89 23.60
C ARG A 305 5.52 -7.01 23.56
N LYS A 306 6.53 -7.37 22.76
CA LYS A 306 7.75 -6.58 22.55
C LYS A 306 7.42 -5.34 21.70
N ILE A 307 7.20 -4.23 22.38
CA ILE A 307 7.08 -2.88 21.81
C ILE A 307 8.48 -2.22 21.80
N PHE A 308 8.73 -1.35 20.83
CA PHE A 308 9.92 -0.48 20.79
C PHE A 308 9.49 0.97 21.01
N ASP A 309 10.32 1.76 21.71
CA ASP A 309 10.06 3.18 21.90
C ASP A 309 10.14 3.93 20.56
N SER A 310 9.19 4.85 20.35
CA SER A 310 9.15 5.68 19.15
C SER A 310 10.39 6.57 19.03
N GLN A 311 10.96 6.60 17.84
CA GLN A 311 12.09 7.45 17.50
C GLN A 311 11.72 8.94 17.53
N LYS A 312 12.73 9.82 17.49
CA LYS A 312 12.59 11.23 17.86
C LYS A 312 11.56 11.99 17.02
N ARG A 313 11.59 11.90 15.69
CA ARG A 313 10.67 12.59 14.77
C ARG A 313 9.23 12.14 15.04
N VAL A 314 8.98 10.83 15.18
CA VAL A 314 7.66 10.27 15.52
C VAL A 314 7.21 10.69 16.93
N LYS A 315 8.08 10.66 17.94
CA LYS A 315 7.75 11.10 19.30
C LYS A 315 7.37 12.58 19.35
N ASN A 316 8.20 13.44 18.75
CA ASN A 316 7.95 14.88 18.65
C ASN A 316 6.61 15.20 17.93
N LYS A 317 6.21 14.40 16.94
CA LYS A 317 4.91 14.51 16.26
C LYS A 317 3.74 14.27 17.22
N ASN A 318 3.81 13.19 17.99
CA ASN A 318 2.75 12.79 18.91
C ASN A 318 2.60 13.78 20.06
N GLU A 319 3.71 14.30 20.58
CA GLU A 319 3.73 15.38 21.58
C GLU A 319 3.04 16.66 21.06
N VAL A 320 3.31 17.06 19.81
CA VAL A 320 2.61 18.20 19.17
C VAL A 320 1.11 17.91 18.99
N LEU A 321 0.70 16.68 18.67
CA LEU A 321 -0.72 16.33 18.63
C LEU A 321 -1.39 16.49 20.00
N GLU A 322 -0.79 15.95 21.06
CA GLU A 322 -1.34 16.01 22.41
C GLU A 322 -1.47 17.46 22.90
N LEU A 323 -0.47 18.30 22.62
CA LEU A 323 -0.51 19.73 22.92
C LEU A 323 -1.60 20.46 22.13
N LEU A 324 -1.73 20.21 20.82
CA LEU A 324 -2.73 20.87 19.97
C LEU A 324 -4.16 20.42 20.31
N ALA A 325 -4.40 19.12 20.51
CA ALA A 325 -5.72 18.57 20.84
C ALA A 325 -6.20 18.98 22.25
N LYS A 326 -5.26 19.19 23.18
CA LYS A 326 -5.55 19.73 24.52
C LYS A 326 -5.97 21.20 24.47
N ASN A 327 -5.43 21.99 23.54
CA ASN A 327 -5.59 23.44 23.46
C ASN A 327 -6.55 23.92 22.35
N ASP A 328 -7.07 23.03 21.51
CA ASP A 328 -8.13 23.33 20.54
C ASP A 328 -9.43 23.73 21.29
N PRO A 329 -9.96 24.95 21.07
CA PRO A 329 -11.19 25.41 21.70
C PRO A 329 -12.44 24.83 21.03
N ASN A 330 -12.35 24.35 19.79
CA ASN A 330 -13.49 23.90 19.00
C ASN A 330 -13.74 22.40 19.13
N LYS A 331 -12.69 21.56 19.11
CA LYS A 331 -12.74 20.08 19.30
C LYS A 331 -13.73 19.32 18.39
N ILE A 332 -14.13 19.92 17.29
CA ILE A 332 -15.21 19.46 16.42
C ILE A 332 -14.68 19.30 14.99
N ASP A 333 -15.01 18.17 14.38
CA ASP A 333 -14.62 17.80 13.02
C ASP A 333 -15.72 18.23 12.03
N TYR A 334 -15.34 18.81 10.89
CA TYR A 334 -16.14 19.29 9.76
C TYR A 334 -17.16 20.43 9.97
N GLU A 335 -17.51 20.85 11.19
CA GLU A 335 -18.44 21.98 11.37
C GLU A 335 -17.84 23.34 11.03
N LEU A 336 -18.70 24.27 10.60
CA LEU A 336 -18.38 25.69 10.43
C LEU A 336 -18.34 26.41 11.80
N LYS A 337 -17.26 27.14 12.09
CA LYS A 337 -17.11 27.99 13.28
C LYS A 337 -16.68 29.40 12.91
N SER A 338 -17.49 30.42 13.22
CA SER A 338 -17.17 31.83 12.94
C SER A 338 -16.05 32.36 13.82
N ILE A 339 -15.15 33.14 13.23
CA ILE A 339 -14.04 33.85 13.89
C ILE A 339 -14.31 35.36 13.89
N SER A 340 -14.80 35.88 12.76
CA SER A 340 -15.40 37.21 12.58
C SER A 340 -16.64 37.10 11.69
N ASP A 341 -17.37 38.20 11.55
CA ASP A 341 -18.60 38.30 10.75
C ASP A 341 -18.41 37.87 9.28
N ASP A 342 -17.17 37.89 8.79
CA ASP A 342 -16.79 37.54 7.42
C ASP A 342 -15.85 36.32 7.30
N THR A 343 -15.45 35.70 8.42
CA THR A 343 -14.38 34.68 8.43
C THR A 343 -14.73 33.50 9.32
N SER A 344 -14.64 32.28 8.77
CA SER A 344 -14.93 31.04 9.49
C SER A 344 -13.88 29.96 9.29
N VAL A 345 -13.73 29.10 10.30
CA VAL A 345 -12.92 27.88 10.27
C VAL A 345 -13.81 26.67 9.97
N ILE A 346 -13.28 25.73 9.18
CA ILE A 346 -13.74 24.34 9.11
C ILE A 346 -12.54 23.45 9.46
N SER A 347 -12.56 22.85 10.64
CA SER A 347 -11.50 21.95 11.13
C SER A 347 -11.72 20.54 10.63
N PHE A 348 -10.67 19.81 10.22
CA PHE A 348 -10.81 18.36 10.01
C PHE A 348 -9.55 17.52 10.27
N SER A 349 -9.75 16.39 10.95
CA SER A 349 -8.67 15.52 11.45
C SER A 349 -8.08 14.56 10.42
N LYS A 350 -8.75 14.38 9.28
CA LYS A 350 -8.42 13.36 8.27
C LYS A 350 -9.19 13.55 6.96
N PHE A 351 -8.78 12.82 5.93
CA PHE A 351 -9.49 12.67 4.66
C PHE A 351 -10.13 11.27 4.61
N ASP A 352 -11.35 11.12 5.14
CA ASP A 352 -12.17 9.89 5.11
C ASP A 352 -13.18 9.94 3.95
N GLU A 353 -13.78 8.79 3.58
CA GLU A 353 -14.77 8.66 2.48
C GLU A 353 -15.95 9.68 2.51
N LYS A 354 -16.24 10.28 3.67
CA LYS A 354 -17.34 11.25 3.87
C LYS A 354 -16.89 12.70 4.07
N SER A 355 -15.58 12.97 4.15
CA SER A 355 -15.08 14.33 4.43
C SER A 355 -15.57 15.34 3.38
N THR A 356 -15.65 14.94 2.11
CA THR A 356 -16.18 15.77 1.01
C THR A 356 -17.62 16.24 1.27
N ASP A 357 -18.52 15.33 1.66
CA ASP A 357 -19.94 15.64 1.91
C ASP A 357 -20.12 16.53 3.16
N TYR A 358 -19.35 16.28 4.23
CA TYR A 358 -19.41 17.11 5.43
C TYR A 358 -18.88 18.52 5.21
N ILE A 359 -17.77 18.67 4.47
CA ILE A 359 -17.22 19.99 4.09
C ILE A 359 -18.20 20.72 3.16
N LEU A 360 -18.82 20.02 2.20
CA LEU A 360 -19.85 20.59 1.32
C LEU A 360 -21.04 21.18 2.11
N LYS A 361 -21.48 20.52 3.19
CA LYS A 361 -22.53 21.04 4.08
C LYS A 361 -22.09 22.36 4.73
N SER A 362 -20.89 22.39 5.32
CA SER A 362 -20.38 23.57 6.02
C SER A 362 -20.05 24.74 5.10
N LEU A 363 -19.66 24.50 3.84
CA LEU A 363 -19.49 25.54 2.82
C LEU A 363 -20.83 26.14 2.34
N LYS A 364 -21.90 25.35 2.27
CA LYS A 364 -23.25 25.86 2.01
C LYS A 364 -23.72 26.78 3.14
N GLN A 365 -23.58 26.32 4.39
CA GLN A 365 -23.87 27.14 5.58
C GLN A 365 -23.05 28.44 5.60
N ALA A 366 -21.77 28.40 5.17
CA ALA A 366 -20.94 29.60 5.08
C ALA A 366 -21.44 30.61 4.04
N LYS A 367 -21.96 30.11 2.90
CA LYS A 367 -22.55 30.94 1.84
C LYS A 367 -23.86 31.59 2.31
N GLU A 368 -24.70 30.83 3.01
CA GLU A 368 -25.93 31.31 3.65
C GLU A 368 -25.64 32.38 4.71
N ASN A 369 -24.55 32.21 5.47
CA ASN A 369 -24.07 33.17 6.47
C ASN A 369 -23.28 34.37 5.89
N ASN A 370 -23.17 34.53 4.57
CA ASN A 370 -22.42 35.61 3.89
C ASN A 370 -20.93 35.70 4.26
N ILE A 371 -20.32 34.58 4.66
CA ILE A 371 -18.88 34.46 4.96
C ILE A 371 -18.06 34.72 3.68
N LYS A 372 -16.89 35.34 3.82
CA LYS A 372 -15.97 35.68 2.71
C LYS A 372 -14.67 34.89 2.76
N ASN A 373 -14.17 34.59 3.97
CA ASN A 373 -12.91 33.90 4.21
C ASN A 373 -13.16 32.53 4.87
N ILE A 374 -12.60 31.47 4.30
CA ILE A 374 -12.67 30.11 4.85
C ILE A 374 -11.27 29.62 5.21
N ILE A 375 -11.07 29.24 6.47
CA ILE A 375 -9.87 28.57 6.95
C ILE A 375 -10.14 27.07 7.04
N PHE A 376 -9.52 26.27 6.18
CA PHE A 376 -9.45 24.82 6.36
C PHE A 376 -8.36 24.52 7.40
N ASN A 377 -8.78 24.13 8.61
CA ASN A 377 -7.88 23.86 9.71
C ASN A 377 -7.41 22.39 9.70
N LEU A 378 -6.12 22.21 9.41
CA LEU A 378 -5.42 20.92 9.31
C LEU A 378 -4.41 20.71 10.45
N THR A 379 -4.43 21.51 11.52
CA THR A 379 -3.42 21.42 12.60
C THR A 379 -3.41 20.07 13.31
N GLN A 380 -4.51 19.31 13.26
CA GLN A 380 -4.63 17.95 13.80
C GLN A 380 -4.87 16.92 12.68
N ASN A 381 -4.54 17.24 11.42
CA ASN A 381 -4.82 16.37 10.28
C ASN A 381 -3.73 15.31 10.04
N GLY A 382 -4.07 14.05 10.28
CA GLY A 382 -3.15 12.91 10.08
C GLY A 382 -3.01 12.42 8.64
N GLY A 383 -3.72 13.04 7.69
CA GLY A 383 -3.88 12.59 6.31
C GLY A 383 -5.10 11.68 6.12
N GLY A 384 -5.02 10.76 5.16
CA GLY A 384 -6.15 9.92 4.75
C GLY A 384 -6.10 9.65 3.25
N TYR A 385 -7.27 9.47 2.65
CA TYR A 385 -7.40 9.15 1.24
C TYR A 385 -7.13 10.39 0.35
N ILE A 386 -6.10 10.30 -0.49
CA ILE A 386 -5.69 11.40 -1.37
C ILE A 386 -6.75 11.76 -2.42
N GLY A 387 -7.57 10.80 -2.87
CA GLY A 387 -8.69 11.06 -3.76
C GLY A 387 -9.73 12.01 -3.16
N VAL A 388 -10.10 11.83 -1.89
CA VAL A 388 -11.00 12.76 -1.16
C VAL A 388 -10.40 14.17 -1.09
N ALA A 389 -9.07 14.28 -0.94
CA ALA A 389 -8.39 15.57 -1.01
C ALA A 389 -8.53 16.24 -2.39
N PHE A 390 -8.44 15.47 -3.48
CA PHE A 390 -8.68 15.97 -4.84
C PHE A 390 -10.15 16.37 -5.08
N GLU A 391 -11.12 15.69 -4.48
CA GLU A 391 -12.53 16.11 -4.55
C GLU A 391 -12.73 17.48 -3.89
N ILE A 392 -12.19 17.65 -2.67
CA ILE A 392 -12.28 18.89 -1.85
C ILE A 392 -11.62 20.08 -2.56
N LEU A 393 -10.55 19.88 -3.35
CA LEU A 393 -9.98 20.95 -4.19
C LEU A 393 -10.98 21.50 -5.23
N GLY A 394 -12.01 20.74 -5.60
CA GLY A 394 -13.11 21.24 -6.44
C GLY A 394 -13.87 22.41 -5.83
N PHE A 395 -14.05 22.41 -4.51
CA PHE A 395 -14.69 23.52 -3.80
C PHE A 395 -13.91 24.84 -3.95
N LEU A 396 -12.61 24.77 -4.23
CA LEU A 396 -11.74 25.92 -4.45
C LEU A 396 -11.64 26.31 -5.94
N THR A 397 -11.99 25.44 -6.89
CA THR A 397 -11.84 25.72 -8.33
C THR A 397 -12.65 24.81 -9.26
N ASN A 398 -13.39 25.41 -10.20
CA ASN A 398 -13.96 24.73 -11.36
C ASN A 398 -12.93 24.41 -12.47
N LYS A 399 -11.73 25.00 -12.41
CA LYS A 399 -10.62 24.75 -13.36
C LYS A 399 -9.82 23.52 -12.94
N PRO A 400 -9.29 22.72 -13.90
CA PRO A 400 -8.33 21.66 -13.60
C PRO A 400 -7.09 22.17 -12.87
N PHE A 401 -6.55 21.36 -11.97
CA PHE A 401 -5.34 21.61 -11.20
C PHE A 401 -4.28 20.55 -11.52
N ASN A 402 -3.00 20.92 -11.37
CA ASN A 402 -1.87 20.02 -11.58
C ASN A 402 -1.39 19.42 -10.26
N VAL A 403 -1.09 18.13 -10.27
CA VAL A 403 -0.43 17.40 -9.18
C VAL A 403 0.93 16.91 -9.67
N TYR A 404 1.98 17.21 -8.90
CA TYR A 404 3.37 16.90 -9.25
C TYR A 404 3.88 15.70 -8.45
N SER A 405 4.63 14.83 -9.11
CA SER A 405 5.26 13.67 -8.48
C SER A 405 6.57 13.29 -9.15
N TYR A 406 7.45 12.66 -8.37
CA TYR A 406 8.76 12.19 -8.80
C TYR A 406 9.00 10.76 -8.33
N ASN A 407 9.59 9.94 -9.20
CA ASN A 407 9.98 8.58 -8.87
C ASN A 407 11.52 8.47 -8.75
N PRO A 408 12.09 8.20 -7.54
CA PRO A 408 13.52 8.20 -7.34
C PRO A 408 14.22 6.95 -7.91
N LEU A 409 13.49 5.92 -8.37
CA LEU A 409 14.05 4.78 -9.11
C LEU A 409 14.13 5.11 -10.60
N SER A 410 12.97 5.32 -11.26
CA SER A 410 12.89 5.54 -12.71
C SER A 410 13.32 6.94 -13.16
N LYS A 411 13.44 7.89 -12.22
CA LYS A 411 13.66 9.32 -12.45
C LYS A 411 12.51 10.02 -13.20
N GLU A 412 11.35 9.38 -13.34
CA GLU A 412 10.15 9.98 -13.92
C GLU A 412 9.74 11.24 -13.14
N LYS A 413 9.48 12.34 -13.86
CA LYS A 413 8.94 13.60 -13.32
C LYS A 413 7.54 13.80 -13.89
N LYS A 414 6.53 13.33 -13.17
CA LYS A 414 5.15 13.24 -13.65
C LYS A 414 4.31 14.43 -13.18
N VAL A 415 3.60 15.04 -14.13
CA VAL A 415 2.49 15.97 -13.89
C VAL A 415 1.18 15.27 -14.26
N GLU A 416 0.23 15.25 -13.33
CA GLU A 416 -1.15 14.82 -13.57
C GLU A 416 -2.08 16.04 -13.48
N THR A 417 -2.79 16.34 -14.56
CA THR A 417 -3.83 17.37 -14.60
C THR A 417 -5.16 16.72 -14.23
N ILE A 418 -5.73 17.13 -13.11
CA ILE A 418 -6.91 16.54 -12.46
C ILE A 418 -8.01 17.60 -12.36
N LYS A 419 -9.27 17.18 -12.46
CA LYS A 419 -10.44 18.04 -12.23
C LYS A 419 -11.42 17.33 -11.28
N SER A 420 -11.91 18.04 -10.27
CA SER A 420 -13.04 17.58 -9.45
C SER A 420 -14.36 17.85 -10.19
N LYS A 421 -15.34 16.98 -10.01
CA LYS A 421 -16.71 17.12 -10.55
C LYS A 421 -17.65 17.83 -9.55
N TYR A 422 -17.14 18.27 -8.40
CA TYR A 422 -17.85 19.21 -7.52
C TYR A 422 -17.68 20.66 -7.99
N GLU A 423 -18.68 21.49 -7.74
CA GLU A 423 -18.65 22.93 -8.02
C GLU A 423 -17.85 23.71 -6.96
N ASN A 424 -17.21 24.80 -7.39
CA ASN A 424 -16.52 25.72 -6.49
C ASN A 424 -17.47 26.68 -5.75
N PHE A 425 -17.00 27.17 -4.61
CA PHE A 425 -17.58 28.31 -3.90
C PHE A 425 -16.70 29.54 -4.11
N ASP A 426 -17.29 30.74 -4.01
CA ASP A 426 -16.58 32.00 -4.16
C ASP A 426 -16.19 32.56 -2.77
N PHE A 427 -15.14 31.96 -2.20
CA PHE A 427 -14.54 32.37 -0.93
C PHE A 427 -13.02 32.58 -1.10
N LYS A 428 -12.43 33.44 -0.26
CA LYS A 428 -10.97 33.40 -0.03
C LYS A 428 -10.63 32.20 0.83
N TYR A 429 -9.82 31.29 0.31
CA TYR A 429 -9.40 30.09 1.03
C TYR A 429 -8.01 30.23 1.67
N TYR A 430 -7.93 29.80 2.93
CA TYR A 430 -6.72 29.68 3.72
C TYR A 430 -6.63 28.26 4.25
N ILE A 431 -5.42 27.72 4.39
CA ILE A 431 -5.18 26.40 4.98
C ILE A 431 -4.21 26.55 6.14
N LEU A 432 -4.66 26.15 7.34
CA LEU A 432 -3.91 26.29 8.59
C LEU A 432 -3.21 24.98 8.94
N THR A 433 -1.88 24.99 9.01
CA THR A 433 -1.03 23.80 9.19
C THR A 433 -0.21 23.83 10.48
N SER A 434 0.20 22.65 10.95
CA SER A 434 1.05 22.45 12.14
C SER A 434 2.16 21.42 11.90
N PRO A 435 3.14 21.28 12.81
CA PRO A 435 4.15 20.22 12.74
C PRO A 435 3.59 18.80 12.97
N TYR A 436 2.27 18.64 13.15
CA TYR A 436 1.58 17.34 13.08
C TYR A 436 1.03 17.02 11.69
N SER A 437 0.64 18.03 10.89
CA SER A 437 -0.04 17.87 9.61
C SER A 437 0.74 16.95 8.65
N PHE A 438 0.13 15.85 8.20
CA PHE A 438 0.86 14.71 7.61
C PHE A 438 0.17 14.08 6.39
N SER A 439 0.93 13.42 5.51
CA SER A 439 0.40 12.60 4.42
C SER A 439 -0.55 13.41 3.51
N ALA A 440 -1.81 13.03 3.31
CA ALA A 440 -2.77 13.87 2.58
C ALA A 440 -2.91 15.29 3.18
N GLY A 441 -2.79 15.46 4.50
CA GLY A 441 -2.75 16.75 5.20
C GLY A 441 -1.43 17.52 5.07
N ASN A 442 -0.46 16.96 4.36
CA ASN A 442 0.77 17.62 3.89
C ASN A 442 0.70 17.90 2.38
N ILE A 443 0.16 16.96 1.59
CA ILE A 443 0.07 17.03 0.14
C ILE A 443 -1.01 18.01 -0.34
N PHE A 444 -2.22 17.99 0.25
CA PHE A 444 -3.31 18.93 -0.07
C PHE A 444 -2.89 20.40 0.08
N PRO A 445 -2.23 20.82 1.19
CA PRO A 445 -1.56 22.12 1.29
C PRO A 445 -0.71 22.51 0.07
N GLN A 446 0.19 21.64 -0.39
CA GLN A 446 1.08 21.98 -1.51
C GLN A 446 0.30 22.09 -2.83
N ILE A 447 -0.64 21.18 -3.12
CA ILE A 447 -1.40 21.24 -4.37
C ILE A 447 -2.24 22.52 -4.42
N ALA A 448 -2.86 22.92 -3.30
CA ALA A 448 -3.58 24.19 -3.22
C ALA A 448 -2.65 25.39 -3.45
N LYS A 449 -1.44 25.38 -2.87
CA LYS A 449 -0.42 26.43 -3.01
C LYS A 449 0.14 26.53 -4.45
N ASP A 450 0.53 25.41 -5.05
CA ASP A 450 1.08 25.34 -6.42
C ASP A 450 0.08 25.79 -7.48
N ASN A 451 -1.21 25.53 -7.26
CA ASN A 451 -2.29 25.91 -8.17
C ASN A 451 -2.96 27.25 -7.80
N LYS A 452 -2.45 27.97 -6.78
CA LYS A 452 -2.95 29.27 -6.29
C LYS A 452 -4.40 29.26 -5.81
N LEU A 453 -4.83 28.15 -5.22
CA LEU A 453 -6.20 27.90 -4.79
C LEU A 453 -6.47 28.36 -3.35
N ALA A 454 -5.42 28.39 -2.51
CA ALA A 454 -5.47 28.89 -1.15
C ALA A 454 -4.11 29.46 -0.74
N LYS A 455 -4.09 30.29 0.31
CA LYS A 455 -2.84 30.67 1.00
C LYS A 455 -2.60 29.75 2.19
N LEU A 456 -1.34 29.40 2.43
CA LEU A 456 -0.93 28.50 3.50
C LEU A 456 -0.43 29.29 4.73
N ILE A 457 -0.96 28.99 5.92
CA ILE A 457 -0.68 29.76 7.15
C ILE A 457 -0.45 28.86 8.37
N GLY A 458 0.20 29.39 9.41
CA GLY A 458 0.52 28.65 10.63
C GLY A 458 1.95 28.16 10.62
N TYR A 459 2.20 26.88 10.92
CA TYR A 459 3.55 26.31 10.92
C TYR A 459 3.81 25.41 9.71
N LYS A 460 5.09 25.14 9.45
CA LYS A 460 5.53 24.06 8.56
C LYS A 460 4.91 22.71 8.95
N THR A 461 4.46 21.93 7.96
CA THR A 461 3.90 20.57 8.14
C THR A 461 4.96 19.53 8.55
N PHE A 462 4.53 18.35 9.00
CA PHE A 462 5.44 17.23 9.32
C PHE A 462 6.14 16.62 8.09
N GLY A 463 5.44 16.63 6.95
CA GLY A 463 5.82 15.89 5.75
C GLY A 463 4.98 14.62 5.53
N GLY A 464 5.60 13.54 5.06
CA GLY A 464 4.88 12.41 4.47
C GLY A 464 4.39 12.75 3.07
N ALA A 465 5.12 12.28 2.06
CA ALA A 465 4.83 12.55 0.65
C ALA A 465 4.89 11.30 -0.24
N SER A 466 5.41 10.21 0.30
CA SER A 466 5.50 8.92 -0.39
C SER A 466 4.16 8.18 -0.30
N ALA A 467 3.65 7.63 -1.40
CA ALA A 467 2.55 6.68 -1.34
C ALA A 467 3.02 5.40 -0.59
N ILE A 468 2.17 4.81 0.24
CA ILE A 468 2.53 3.56 0.93
C ILE A 468 2.40 2.36 0.00
N ASN A 469 3.36 1.44 0.07
CA ASN A 469 3.26 0.09 -0.49
C ASN A 469 3.53 -0.95 0.61
N TYR A 470 3.02 -2.16 0.40
CA TYR A 470 3.36 -3.34 1.19
C TYR A 470 4.39 -4.20 0.46
N TYR A 471 5.34 -4.75 1.21
CA TYR A 471 6.48 -5.48 0.71
C TYR A 471 6.65 -6.77 1.51
N ILE A 472 6.77 -7.89 0.79
CA ILE A 472 6.92 -9.23 1.38
C ILE A 472 8.42 -9.54 1.47
N LEU A 473 8.86 -10.04 2.62
CA LEU A 473 10.25 -10.43 2.89
C LEU A 473 10.43 -11.96 2.78
N PRO A 474 11.65 -12.47 2.57
CA PRO A 474 11.89 -13.90 2.28
C PRO A 474 11.39 -14.89 3.35
N THR A 475 11.41 -14.52 4.63
CA THR A 475 10.87 -15.34 5.73
C THR A 475 9.37 -15.09 5.99
N GLY A 476 8.70 -14.39 5.08
CA GLY A 476 7.25 -14.21 5.02
C GLY A 476 6.69 -13.07 5.88
N ASP A 477 7.53 -12.29 6.58
CA ASP A 477 7.09 -11.05 7.21
C ASP A 477 6.75 -9.98 6.14
N ILE A 478 5.72 -9.19 6.40
CA ILE A 478 5.24 -8.13 5.51
C ILE A 478 5.42 -6.79 6.19
N ILE A 479 6.11 -5.88 5.50
CA ILE A 479 6.35 -4.51 5.94
C ILE A 479 5.64 -3.51 5.02
N GLN A 480 5.17 -2.41 5.59
CA GLN A 480 4.74 -1.22 4.88
C GLN A 480 5.95 -0.30 4.79
N LEU A 481 6.18 0.33 3.62
CA LEU A 481 7.22 1.34 3.45
C LEU A 481 6.72 2.49 2.57
N SER A 482 7.34 3.66 2.77
CA SER A 482 7.29 4.82 1.86
C SER A 482 7.80 4.44 0.46
N SER A 483 6.89 4.24 -0.50
CA SER A 483 7.24 3.78 -1.86
C SER A 483 7.82 4.91 -2.73
N ASN A 484 8.49 4.51 -3.80
CA ASN A 484 9.01 5.38 -4.87
C ASN A 484 8.01 6.37 -5.50
N ASN A 485 6.73 6.38 -5.16
CA ASN A 485 5.76 7.28 -5.76
C ASN A 485 5.54 8.49 -4.86
N VAL A 486 6.41 9.49 -5.03
CA VAL A 486 6.58 10.62 -4.12
C VAL A 486 5.93 11.88 -4.69
N PHE A 487 4.99 12.47 -3.94
CA PHE A 487 4.42 13.77 -4.26
C PHE A 487 5.45 14.90 -4.06
N THR A 488 5.40 15.90 -4.95
CA THR A 488 6.34 17.02 -5.00
C THR A 488 5.61 18.35 -5.17
N ASN A 489 6.35 19.45 -5.07
CA ASN A 489 5.89 20.75 -5.56
C ASN A 489 6.10 20.92 -7.09
N ASP A 490 5.77 22.10 -7.61
CA ASP A 490 5.93 22.50 -9.03
C ASP A 490 7.38 22.41 -9.58
N LYS A 491 8.39 22.33 -8.72
CA LYS A 491 9.82 22.16 -9.08
C LYS A 491 10.31 20.71 -9.03
N PHE A 492 9.46 19.77 -8.61
CA PHE A 492 9.81 18.39 -8.27
C PHE A 492 10.72 18.24 -7.04
N GLU A 493 10.59 19.15 -6.08
CA GLU A 493 11.17 19.03 -4.74
C GLU A 493 10.21 18.20 -3.86
N SER A 494 10.73 17.20 -3.13
CA SER A 494 9.91 16.26 -2.35
C SER A 494 9.31 16.91 -1.09
N LEU A 495 8.04 16.61 -0.81
CA LEU A 495 7.32 17.12 0.36
C LEU A 495 7.52 16.25 1.63
N GLU A 496 8.41 15.25 1.57
CA GLU A 496 8.55 14.21 2.60
C GLU A 496 8.98 14.76 3.97
N PHE A 497 9.69 15.89 3.97
CA PHE A 497 10.12 16.61 5.18
C PHE A 497 9.39 17.95 5.37
N GLY A 498 8.16 18.05 4.86
CA GLY A 498 7.20 19.10 5.18
C GLY A 498 7.19 20.32 4.24
N VAL A 499 6.00 20.88 4.08
CA VAL A 499 5.64 22.07 3.31
C VAL A 499 5.71 23.30 4.20
N THR A 500 6.45 24.32 3.76
CA THR A 500 6.53 25.62 4.45
C THR A 500 5.31 26.49 4.08
N PRO A 501 4.68 27.18 5.06
CA PRO A 501 3.57 28.10 4.79
C PRO A 501 3.96 29.30 3.90
N ASP A 502 2.96 30.07 3.48
CA ASP A 502 3.16 31.40 2.87
C ASP A 502 3.34 32.47 3.94
N VAL A 503 2.69 32.31 5.10
CA VAL A 503 2.94 33.08 6.32
C VAL A 503 3.20 32.13 7.48
N GLU A 504 4.44 32.14 7.98
CA GLU A 504 4.84 31.34 9.14
C GLU A 504 4.48 32.06 10.45
N LEU A 505 3.96 31.29 11.41
CA LEU A 505 3.71 31.72 12.78
C LEU A 505 5.00 31.54 13.59
N ASP A 506 5.72 32.63 13.84
CA ASP A 506 6.99 32.63 14.60
C ASP A 506 6.75 32.55 16.11
N VAL A 507 6.21 31.40 16.55
CA VAL A 507 5.90 31.07 17.94
C VAL A 507 6.24 29.61 18.21
N ASP A 508 6.91 29.33 19.34
CA ASP A 508 7.20 27.94 19.71
C ASP A 508 5.93 27.19 20.12
N VAL A 509 5.48 26.27 19.26
CA VAL A 509 4.29 25.42 19.45
C VAL A 509 4.36 24.56 20.72
N TYR A 510 5.55 24.21 21.21
CA TYR A 510 5.70 23.47 22.47
C TYR A 510 5.47 24.35 23.70
N LYS A 511 5.71 25.66 23.59
CA LYS A 511 5.51 26.63 24.67
C LYS A 511 4.12 27.24 24.66
N ASN A 512 3.58 27.57 23.48
CA ASN A 512 2.32 28.29 23.31
C ASN A 512 1.36 27.62 22.29
N PRO A 513 0.97 26.35 22.50
CA PRO A 513 0.17 25.58 21.52
C PRO A 513 -1.24 26.15 21.24
N SER A 514 -1.77 27.02 22.11
CA SER A 514 -3.08 27.67 21.91
C SER A 514 -3.06 28.86 20.95
N VAL A 515 -1.90 29.47 20.69
CA VAL A 515 -1.79 30.71 19.89
C VAL A 515 -2.26 30.51 18.44
N ILE A 516 -2.05 29.32 17.86
CA ILE A 516 -2.53 29.00 16.51
C ILE A 516 -4.07 28.97 16.40
N TYR A 517 -4.80 28.97 17.51
CA TYR A 517 -6.26 29.01 17.55
C TYR A 517 -6.83 30.36 18.01
N GLN A 518 -5.99 31.34 18.34
CA GLN A 518 -6.43 32.67 18.74
C GLN A 518 -6.98 33.45 17.54
N LYS A 519 -8.13 34.12 17.73
CA LYS A 519 -8.81 34.91 16.70
C LYS A 519 -7.88 35.97 16.10
N GLU A 520 -7.16 36.66 16.96
CA GLU A 520 -6.27 37.77 16.64
C GLU A 520 -5.10 37.28 15.77
N THR A 521 -4.52 36.12 16.12
CA THR A 521 -3.47 35.45 15.36
C THR A 521 -3.96 34.97 13.99
N LEU A 522 -5.15 34.35 13.91
CA LEU A 522 -5.72 33.90 12.64
C LEU A 522 -6.01 35.06 11.68
N LEU A 523 -6.56 36.17 12.19
CA LEU A 523 -6.83 37.36 11.40
C LEU A 523 -5.55 38.10 10.97
N ASP A 524 -4.50 38.13 11.81
CA ASP A 524 -3.18 38.66 11.43
C ASP A 524 -2.49 37.78 10.37
N LEU A 525 -2.53 36.45 10.50
CA LEU A 525 -2.02 35.52 9.48
C LEU A 525 -2.75 35.70 8.14
N ILE A 526 -4.08 35.86 8.16
CA ILE A 526 -4.89 36.19 6.97
C ILE A 526 -4.44 37.52 6.35
N LYS A 527 -4.37 38.59 7.16
CA LYS A 527 -3.96 39.93 6.71
C LYS A 527 -2.56 39.93 6.09
N LYS A 528 -1.62 39.20 6.69
CA LYS A 528 -0.27 38.99 6.14
C LYS A 528 -0.34 38.23 4.82
N ALA A 529 -1.13 37.16 4.72
CA ALA A 529 -1.24 36.33 3.52
C ALA A 529 -1.88 37.06 2.34
N ASP A 530 -2.89 37.90 2.59
CA ASP A 530 -3.48 38.82 1.61
C ASP A 530 -2.48 39.91 1.16
N SER A 531 -1.56 40.34 2.04
CA SER A 531 -0.51 41.32 1.69
C SER A 531 0.59 40.76 0.77
N ILE A 532 0.68 39.43 0.62
CA ILE A 532 1.60 38.76 -0.32
C ILE A 532 1.10 38.99 -1.75
N LYS A 533 1.51 40.13 -2.32
CA LYS A 533 1.33 40.45 -3.75
C LYS A 533 1.69 39.24 -4.60
N GLU A 534 0.72 38.76 -5.37
CA GLU A 534 0.99 37.80 -6.42
C GLU A 534 2.03 38.38 -7.38
N VAL A 535 3.23 37.80 -7.40
CA VAL A 535 4.20 38.07 -8.46
C VAL A 535 3.63 37.48 -9.75
N LYS A 536 2.87 38.30 -10.48
CA LYS A 536 2.46 38.01 -11.86
C LYS A 536 3.72 37.64 -12.64
N LYS A 537 3.76 36.39 -13.14
CA LYS A 537 4.95 35.80 -13.78
C LYS A 537 5.13 36.27 -15.24
N GLU A 538 4.80 37.54 -15.51
CA GLU A 538 4.87 38.21 -16.82
C GLU A 538 6.31 38.28 -17.37
N ILE A 539 7.32 38.08 -16.50
CA ILE A 539 8.77 37.96 -16.78
C ILE A 539 9.11 36.94 -17.90
N LYS A 540 8.20 36.03 -18.26
CA LYS A 540 8.42 35.14 -19.42
C LYS A 540 8.19 35.82 -20.78
N ILE A 541 7.26 36.79 -20.90
CA ILE A 541 6.91 37.37 -22.21
C ILE A 541 8.02 38.26 -22.75
N GLU A 542 8.53 39.22 -21.97
CA GLU A 542 9.66 40.09 -22.40
C GLU A 542 10.92 39.32 -22.78
N LYS A 543 11.24 38.23 -22.07
CA LYS A 543 12.39 37.39 -22.42
C LYS A 543 12.12 36.54 -23.67
N LEU A 544 10.89 36.06 -23.87
CA LEU A 544 10.51 35.34 -25.10
C LEU A 544 10.45 36.27 -26.32
N THR A 545 9.95 37.50 -26.21
CA THR A 545 9.97 38.46 -27.34
C THR A 545 11.40 38.83 -27.71
N LYS A 546 12.25 39.21 -26.74
CA LYS A 546 13.67 39.49 -26.99
C LYS A 546 14.40 38.28 -27.61
N ILE A 547 14.11 37.05 -27.19
CA ILE A 547 14.66 35.83 -27.83
C ILE A 547 14.08 35.61 -29.24
N LEU A 548 12.80 35.86 -29.47
CA LEU A 548 12.15 35.75 -30.78
C LEU A 548 12.72 36.76 -31.79
N ASP A 549 12.92 38.02 -31.39
CA ASP A 549 13.46 39.06 -32.25
C ASP A 549 14.96 38.83 -32.56
N ILE A 550 15.73 38.32 -31.59
CA ILE A 550 17.08 37.80 -31.84
C ILE A 550 17.04 36.62 -32.82
N SER A 551 16.08 35.69 -32.67
CA SER A 551 15.94 34.55 -33.59
C SER A 551 15.53 34.94 -35.02
N LYS A 552 14.75 36.02 -35.18
CA LYS A 552 14.42 36.62 -36.48
C LYS A 552 15.66 37.22 -37.13
N LYS A 553 16.40 38.09 -36.40
CA LYS A 553 17.66 38.66 -36.90
C LYS A 553 18.66 37.57 -37.32
N ILE A 554 18.84 36.53 -36.51
CA ILE A 554 19.72 35.40 -36.85
C ILE A 554 19.24 34.64 -38.10
N LYS A 555 17.93 34.56 -38.38
CA LYS A 555 17.42 34.00 -39.63
C LYS A 555 17.63 34.93 -40.83
N GLU A 556 17.40 36.23 -40.67
CA GLU A 556 17.62 37.23 -41.73
C GLU A 556 19.11 37.39 -42.09
N ASP A 557 20.01 37.30 -41.12
CA ASP A 557 21.45 37.36 -41.38
C ASP A 557 21.99 36.04 -41.94
N LYS A 558 21.37 34.89 -41.59
CA LYS A 558 21.64 33.61 -42.25
C LYS A 558 21.18 33.59 -43.71
N SER A 559 19.98 34.09 -44.04
CA SER A 559 19.53 34.13 -45.43
C SER A 559 20.39 35.08 -46.28
N LYS A 560 20.83 36.23 -45.73
CA LYS A 560 21.82 37.10 -46.39
C LYS A 560 23.16 36.39 -46.62
N LEU A 561 23.64 35.59 -45.65
CA LEU A 561 24.87 34.80 -45.79
C LEU A 561 24.75 33.66 -46.80
N GLU A 562 23.59 33.00 -46.88
CA GLU A 562 23.33 31.92 -47.84
C GLU A 562 23.18 32.47 -49.27
N ILE A 563 22.49 33.60 -49.47
CA ILE A 563 22.42 34.31 -50.75
C ILE A 563 23.83 34.71 -51.22
N LYS A 564 24.67 35.25 -50.31
CA LYS A 564 26.05 35.63 -50.65
C LYS A 564 26.89 34.41 -51.07
N LYS A 565 26.78 33.29 -50.34
CA LYS A 565 27.42 32.02 -50.71
C LYS A 565 26.92 31.42 -52.02
N TYR A 566 25.67 31.66 -52.42
CA TYR A 566 25.15 31.17 -53.71
C TYR A 566 25.82 31.91 -54.87
N ASN A 567 25.85 33.25 -54.78
CA ASN A 567 26.46 34.11 -55.80
C ASN A 567 27.98 33.88 -55.94
N ASP A 568 28.70 33.65 -54.84
CA ASP A 568 30.14 33.38 -54.84
C ASP A 568 30.51 32.01 -55.48
N VAL A 569 29.56 31.08 -55.61
CA VAL A 569 29.79 29.73 -56.17
C VAL A 569 29.50 29.66 -57.67
N GLU A 570 28.54 30.42 -58.17
CA GLU A 570 28.14 30.38 -59.59
C GLU A 570 29.23 30.94 -60.54
N ALA A 571 30.14 31.76 -60.02
CA ALA A 571 31.29 32.31 -60.76
C ALA A 571 32.39 31.27 -61.13
N LYS A 572 32.33 30.01 -60.66
CA LYS A 572 33.39 29.01 -60.88
C LYS A 572 32.90 27.58 -61.16
N LYS A 573 32.30 27.35 -62.35
CA LYS A 573 32.55 26.14 -63.19
C LYS A 573 31.89 26.21 -64.58
N PHE A 574 32.72 26.23 -65.62
CA PHE A 574 32.35 25.90 -67.01
C PHE A 574 33.07 24.62 -67.44
N LYS A 575 32.51 23.89 -68.44
CA LYS A 575 32.92 22.54 -68.94
C LYS A 575 32.59 21.41 -67.94
N VAL A 576 32.22 20.15 -68.26
CA VAL A 576 31.90 19.35 -69.48
C VAL A 576 31.33 18.00 -68.93
N VAL A 577 30.32 17.27 -69.44
CA VAL A 577 29.34 17.47 -70.54
C VAL A 577 28.05 16.62 -70.25
N GLN A 578 27.28 16.21 -71.27
CA GLN A 578 26.15 15.25 -71.33
C GLN A 578 26.28 14.00 -70.40
N SER A 579 25.23 13.36 -69.86
CA SER A 579 23.74 13.49 -69.99
C SER A 579 23.08 12.84 -68.74
N SER A 580 21.76 12.67 -68.48
CA SER A 580 20.51 12.63 -69.27
C SER A 580 19.29 13.22 -68.50
N LYS A 581 18.06 13.04 -69.00
CA LYS A 581 16.77 13.58 -68.49
C LYS A 581 15.58 12.68 -68.96
N PRO A 582 14.31 12.87 -68.52
CA PRO A 582 13.78 13.29 -67.20
C PRO A 582 12.38 12.67 -66.81
N LYS A 583 11.75 13.26 -65.76
CA LYS A 583 10.30 13.32 -65.38
C LYS A 583 9.69 12.05 -64.74
N GLN A 584 9.10 12.09 -63.54
CA GLN A 584 8.09 12.96 -62.85
C GLN A 584 6.61 12.50 -63.02
N PRO A 585 5.75 12.72 -61.99
CA PRO A 585 4.54 11.91 -61.75
C PRO A 585 3.23 12.63 -62.12
N ASN A 586 2.09 12.01 -61.80
CA ASN A 586 0.79 12.68 -61.76
C ASN A 586 -0.08 12.26 -60.54
N LYS A 587 -1.24 12.92 -60.39
CA LYS A 587 -2.13 13.01 -59.20
C LYS A 587 -3.59 12.68 -59.63
N ILE A 588 -4.61 12.94 -58.77
CA ILE A 588 -6.03 13.36 -59.09
C ILE A 588 -7.20 12.34 -58.84
N LEU A 589 -8.16 12.72 -57.95
CA LEU A 589 -9.64 12.44 -57.88
C LEU A 589 -10.20 10.99 -57.71
N ASP A 590 -11.47 10.72 -57.32
CA ASP A 590 -12.41 11.33 -56.32
C ASP A 590 -13.63 10.42 -55.96
N GLN A 591 -14.19 10.62 -54.74
CA GLN A 591 -15.62 10.66 -54.27
C GLN A 591 -16.76 9.64 -54.65
N ASN A 592 -17.90 9.80 -53.93
CA ASN A 592 -19.25 9.18 -54.00
C ASN A 592 -19.39 7.75 -53.39
N ASP A 593 -20.48 7.24 -52.80
CA ASP A 593 -21.78 7.62 -52.16
C ASP A 593 -22.63 6.30 -52.15
N SER A 594 -23.75 6.02 -51.44
CA SER A 594 -24.44 6.59 -50.27
C SER A 594 -25.63 5.69 -49.80
N THR A 595 -25.84 5.46 -48.48
CA THR A 595 -27.12 5.03 -47.81
C THR A 595 -27.75 3.64 -48.20
N THR A 596 -28.79 3.01 -47.58
CA THR A 596 -29.86 3.30 -46.56
C THR A 596 -30.16 2.08 -45.60
N GLN A 597 -31.10 2.21 -44.64
CA GLN A 597 -31.65 1.16 -43.73
C GLN A 597 -33.10 0.74 -44.13
N PRO A 598 -34.03 0.17 -43.29
CA PRO A 598 -33.98 -0.80 -42.15
C PRO A 598 -35.01 -1.97 -42.29
N LYS A 599 -35.16 -2.88 -41.30
CA LYS A 599 -36.41 -3.66 -41.01
C LYS A 599 -36.43 -4.37 -39.64
N THR A 600 -37.60 -4.88 -39.19
CA THR A 600 -37.91 -5.18 -37.77
C THR A 600 -38.67 -6.50 -37.49
N ASN A 601 -38.47 -7.02 -36.26
CA ASN A 601 -39.34 -7.82 -35.38
C ASN A 601 -40.06 -9.12 -35.84
N LYS A 602 -39.89 -10.18 -35.02
CA LYS A 602 -41.01 -10.99 -34.50
C LYS A 602 -40.69 -11.55 -33.10
N ILE A 603 -41.71 -12.01 -32.37
CA ILE A 603 -41.69 -12.25 -30.91
C ILE A 603 -42.26 -13.65 -30.59
N THR A 604 -41.69 -14.33 -29.59
CA THR A 604 -42.32 -15.43 -28.83
C THR A 604 -41.90 -15.42 -27.36
N HIS A 605 -42.74 -16.00 -26.49
CA HIS A 605 -42.59 -16.10 -25.04
C HIS A 605 -43.07 -17.50 -24.58
N HIS A 606 -42.91 -18.00 -23.35
CA HIS A 606 -42.40 -17.42 -22.10
C HIS A 606 -41.50 -18.44 -21.37
N LEU A 607 -40.65 -17.98 -20.42
CA LEU A 607 -40.63 -18.49 -19.03
C LEU A 607 -39.82 -17.54 -18.13
N VAL A 608 -40.19 -17.46 -16.85
CA VAL A 608 -39.53 -16.62 -15.84
C VAL A 608 -38.71 -17.52 -14.92
N ASP A 609 -37.45 -17.17 -14.70
CA ASP A 609 -36.62 -17.79 -13.67
C ASP A 609 -36.00 -16.70 -12.78
N LEU A 610 -36.12 -16.86 -11.47
CA LEU A 610 -35.85 -15.80 -10.49
C LEU A 610 -34.40 -15.87 -10.01
N THR A 611 -33.46 -15.44 -10.87
CA THR A 611 -32.06 -15.22 -10.47
C THR A 611 -32.01 -14.23 -9.30
N PRO A 612 -31.43 -14.60 -8.14
CA PRO A 612 -31.25 -13.67 -7.04
C PRO A 612 -30.42 -12.46 -7.49
N ILE A 613 -30.87 -11.25 -7.14
CA ILE A 613 -30.14 -10.02 -7.47
C ILE A 613 -28.82 -10.00 -6.69
N SER A 614 -27.76 -10.51 -7.33
CA SER A 614 -26.40 -10.29 -6.86
C SER A 614 -26.14 -8.79 -6.80
N LYS A 615 -25.88 -8.27 -5.61
CA LYS A 615 -25.40 -6.89 -5.47
C LYS A 615 -24.07 -6.82 -6.23
N PRO A 616 -23.86 -5.83 -7.13
CA PRO A 616 -22.59 -5.69 -7.81
C PRO A 616 -21.50 -5.53 -6.75
N GLU A 617 -20.46 -6.38 -6.79
CA GLU A 617 -19.31 -6.21 -5.93
C GLU A 617 -18.66 -4.85 -6.27
N LYS A 618 -18.38 -4.02 -5.27
CA LYS A 618 -17.66 -2.76 -5.51
C LYS A 618 -16.34 -3.09 -6.24
N PRO A 619 -16.01 -2.44 -7.36
CA PRO A 619 -14.72 -2.65 -8.01
C PRO A 619 -13.59 -2.33 -7.03
N ILE A 620 -12.73 -3.31 -6.75
CA ILE A 620 -11.65 -3.18 -5.76
C ILE A 620 -10.40 -2.67 -6.48
N SER A 621 -9.79 -1.58 -5.98
CA SER A 621 -8.53 -1.04 -6.50
C SER A 621 -7.48 -2.14 -6.64
N THR A 622 -6.98 -2.33 -7.86
CA THR A 622 -5.89 -3.26 -8.15
C THR A 622 -4.52 -2.59 -8.01
N ARG A 623 -4.48 -1.27 -7.80
CA ARG A 623 -3.31 -0.53 -7.32
C ARG A 623 -3.26 -0.50 -5.78
N PRO A 624 -2.09 -0.64 -5.13
CA PRO A 624 -1.99 -0.59 -3.67
C PRO A 624 -2.28 0.79 -3.04
N TRP A 625 -2.16 1.90 -3.77
CA TRP A 625 -2.16 3.25 -3.15
C TRP A 625 -3.54 3.76 -2.70
N ALA A 626 -4.63 3.22 -3.25
CA ALA A 626 -5.97 3.82 -3.08
C ALA A 626 -6.83 3.15 -1.99
N ILE A 627 -6.54 1.90 -1.62
CA ILE A 627 -7.34 1.15 -0.62
C ILE A 627 -6.42 0.32 0.28
N ILE A 628 -6.03 0.91 1.42
CA ILE A 628 -5.99 0.32 2.78
C ILE A 628 -5.80 1.50 3.75
N GLN A 629 -6.64 1.64 4.79
CA GLN A 629 -6.37 2.61 5.87
C GLN A 629 -5.09 2.19 6.63
N PRO A 630 -4.24 3.12 7.11
CA PRO A 630 -3.01 2.77 7.81
C PRO A 630 -3.26 1.75 8.92
N ALA A 631 -2.38 0.74 9.01
CA ALA A 631 -2.59 -0.50 9.78
C ALA A 631 -2.79 -0.31 11.32
N ASN A 632 -2.71 0.91 11.82
CA ASN A 632 -2.99 1.35 13.19
C ASN A 632 -4.41 0.98 13.69
N LYS A 633 -5.34 0.57 12.82
CA LYS A 633 -6.64 -0.01 13.23
C LYS A 633 -6.70 -1.56 13.26
N ILE A 634 -5.74 -2.25 12.66
CA ILE A 634 -5.69 -3.73 12.68
C ILE A 634 -4.95 -4.23 13.94
N ASN A 635 -4.01 -3.44 14.47
CA ASN A 635 -3.41 -3.66 15.80
C ASN A 635 -4.19 -2.97 16.95
N MET A 636 -5.49 -3.29 17.10
CA MET A 636 -6.29 -2.93 18.28
C MET A 636 -7.13 -4.09 18.81
N LEU A 637 -6.49 -5.13 19.36
CA LEU A 637 -7.17 -6.13 20.22
C LEU A 637 -6.22 -6.90 21.17
N SER A 638 -5.23 -6.21 21.75
CA SER A 638 -4.31 -6.80 22.76
C SER A 638 -3.99 -5.88 23.96
N THR A 639 -4.57 -4.69 24.01
CA THR A 639 -4.29 -3.67 25.04
C THR A 639 -5.32 -3.67 26.17
N ILE A 640 -5.23 -4.65 27.06
CA ILE A 640 -5.83 -4.56 28.41
C ILE A 640 -4.68 -4.46 29.41
N LYS A 641 -4.58 -3.33 30.11
CA LYS A 641 -3.66 -3.19 31.26
C LYS A 641 -4.04 -4.22 32.33
N PRO A 642 -3.08 -4.90 32.98
CA PRO A 642 -3.36 -5.62 34.21
C PRO A 642 -3.74 -4.61 35.30
N ILE A 643 -5.03 -4.48 35.59
CA ILE A 643 -5.53 -3.76 36.77
C ILE A 643 -5.00 -4.49 37.99
N ASN A 644 -4.39 -3.76 38.92
CA ASN A 644 -3.75 -4.39 40.08
C ASN A 644 -4.81 -4.80 41.12
N LYS A 645 -4.55 -5.83 41.92
CA LYS A 645 -5.58 -6.52 42.74
C LYS A 645 -6.40 -5.56 43.62
N THR A 646 -5.75 -4.58 44.22
CA THR A 646 -6.34 -3.57 45.11
C THR A 646 -7.26 -2.55 44.39
N GLU A 647 -7.10 -2.36 43.08
CA GLU A 647 -8.04 -1.56 42.28
C GLU A 647 -9.25 -2.39 41.84
N SER A 648 -9.05 -3.68 41.53
CA SER A 648 -10.16 -4.62 41.30
C SER A 648 -11.10 -4.66 42.51
N GLU A 649 -10.55 -4.82 43.71
CA GLU A 649 -11.31 -4.87 44.97
C GLU A 649 -12.06 -3.55 45.25
N LYS A 650 -11.50 -2.39 44.85
CA LYS A 650 -12.20 -1.09 44.96
C LYS A 650 -13.35 -0.93 43.95
N VAL A 651 -13.23 -1.48 42.75
CA VAL A 651 -14.30 -1.48 41.74
C VAL A 651 -15.40 -2.48 42.13
N GLU A 652 -15.01 -3.67 42.58
CA GLU A 652 -15.90 -4.74 43.03
C GLU A 652 -16.74 -4.30 44.25
N ASN A 653 -16.13 -3.67 45.25
CA ASN A 653 -16.87 -3.10 46.39
C ASN A 653 -17.82 -1.96 45.97
N LYS A 654 -17.43 -1.08 45.03
CA LYS A 654 -18.33 -0.04 44.49
C LYS A 654 -19.51 -0.58 43.68
N LEU A 655 -19.42 -1.81 43.17
CA LEU A 655 -20.54 -2.51 42.53
C LEU A 655 -21.43 -3.18 43.59
N LEU A 656 -20.83 -3.77 44.64
CA LEU A 656 -21.54 -4.40 45.75
C LEU A 656 -22.34 -3.41 46.62
N GLU A 657 -21.92 -2.15 46.72
CA GLU A 657 -22.69 -1.09 47.41
C GLU A 657 -24.05 -0.80 46.74
N LYS A 658 -24.20 -1.08 45.44
CA LYS A 658 -25.48 -0.96 44.72
C LYS A 658 -26.33 -2.22 44.88
N LYS A 659 -26.97 -2.35 46.04
CA LYS A 659 -27.95 -3.42 46.32
C LYS A 659 -29.05 -3.51 45.26
N VAL A 660 -29.09 -4.63 44.54
CA VAL A 660 -30.32 -5.20 43.93
C VAL A 660 -30.35 -6.68 44.32
N ASN A 661 -31.50 -7.16 44.82
CA ASN A 661 -31.64 -8.55 45.24
C ASN A 661 -31.70 -9.48 44.02
N ILE A 662 -30.76 -10.43 43.93
CA ILE A 662 -30.89 -11.64 43.12
C ILE A 662 -30.42 -12.82 43.98
N GLU A 663 -31.26 -13.85 44.11
CA GLU A 663 -30.94 -15.04 44.90
C GLU A 663 -29.86 -15.91 44.21
N LEU A 664 -28.87 -16.36 44.99
CA LEU A 664 -27.79 -17.23 44.51
C LEU A 664 -28.25 -18.69 44.37
N LEU A 665 -29.11 -18.96 43.38
CA LEU A 665 -29.56 -20.30 43.01
C LEU A 665 -28.45 -21.15 42.35
N ASN A 666 -27.57 -21.68 43.20
CA ASN A 666 -26.93 -23.00 43.11
C ASN A 666 -26.41 -23.48 41.73
N ILE A 667 -25.70 -22.64 40.97
CA ILE A 667 -25.01 -23.05 39.73
C ILE A 667 -23.78 -23.92 40.07
N LYS A 668 -24.01 -25.23 40.32
CA LYS A 668 -22.96 -26.21 40.62
C LYS A 668 -22.86 -27.39 39.65
N ASN A 669 -23.94 -27.73 38.94
CA ASN A 669 -24.05 -28.98 38.17
C ASN A 669 -24.27 -28.74 36.67
N LEU A 670 -23.28 -28.16 35.98
CA LEU A 670 -23.20 -28.22 34.51
C LEU A 670 -21.89 -28.91 34.11
N ASP A 671 -21.95 -30.24 33.99
CA ASP A 671 -20.83 -31.06 33.50
C ASP A 671 -20.70 -30.90 31.98
N LEU A 672 -19.88 -29.93 31.56
CA LEU A 672 -19.61 -29.65 30.15
C LEU A 672 -18.97 -30.84 29.40
N GLY A 673 -18.52 -31.89 30.10
CA GLY A 673 -18.11 -33.16 29.49
C GLY A 673 -19.27 -34.00 28.95
N LYS A 674 -20.52 -33.61 29.21
CA LYS A 674 -21.75 -34.29 28.78
C LYS A 674 -22.68 -33.41 27.92
N LEU A 675 -22.14 -32.36 27.29
CA LEU A 675 -22.85 -31.63 26.24
C LEU A 675 -23.11 -32.57 25.05
N ASP A 676 -24.35 -33.05 24.93
CA ASP A 676 -24.83 -33.68 23.70
C ASP A 676 -24.90 -32.61 22.61
N LYS A 677 -24.17 -32.84 21.51
CA LYS A 677 -24.07 -31.90 20.39
C LYS A 677 -25.43 -31.61 19.73
N ASN A 678 -26.41 -32.50 19.88
CA ASN A 678 -27.73 -32.33 19.29
C ASN A 678 -28.74 -31.64 20.22
N ASN A 679 -28.38 -31.37 21.48
CA ASN A 679 -29.29 -30.77 22.45
C ASN A 679 -29.29 -29.23 22.35
N GLN A 680 -30.26 -28.70 21.62
CA GLN A 680 -30.42 -27.26 21.35
C GLN A 680 -30.61 -26.44 22.64
N ASP A 681 -31.39 -26.94 23.60
CA ASP A 681 -31.68 -26.25 24.86
C ASP A 681 -30.41 -26.01 25.70
N GLN A 682 -29.51 -27.00 25.76
CA GLN A 682 -28.23 -26.85 26.48
C GLN A 682 -27.36 -25.72 25.89
N ILE A 683 -27.40 -25.49 24.58
CA ILE A 683 -26.67 -24.39 23.92
C ILE A 683 -27.30 -23.04 24.31
N LEU A 684 -28.63 -22.92 24.27
CA LEU A 684 -29.34 -21.69 24.62
C LEU A 684 -29.20 -21.35 26.13
N ILE A 685 -29.32 -22.35 27.01
CA ILE A 685 -29.11 -22.21 28.45
C ILE A 685 -27.67 -21.78 28.76
N ALA A 686 -26.67 -22.33 28.05
CA ALA A 686 -25.26 -21.93 28.21
C ALA A 686 -25.01 -20.48 27.77
N LEU A 687 -25.72 -19.98 26.75
CA LEU A 687 -25.65 -18.58 26.32
C LEU A 687 -26.26 -17.62 27.35
N LYS A 688 -27.46 -17.95 27.88
CA LYS A 688 -28.14 -17.14 28.90
C LYS A 688 -27.34 -17.04 30.19
N ASN A 689 -26.88 -18.18 30.70
CA ASN A 689 -26.10 -18.27 31.93
C ASN A 689 -24.68 -17.66 31.82
N LYS A 690 -24.29 -17.16 30.63
CA LYS A 690 -23.06 -16.40 30.40
C LYS A 690 -23.27 -14.91 30.21
N ASN A 691 -24.49 -14.47 29.89
CA ASN A 691 -24.82 -13.08 29.60
C ASN A 691 -26.15 -12.70 30.31
N PRO A 692 -26.19 -12.73 31.66
CA PRO A 692 -27.42 -12.47 32.41
C PRO A 692 -27.98 -11.04 32.19
N ASP A 693 -27.10 -10.10 31.81
CA ASP A 693 -27.44 -8.68 31.63
C ASP A 693 -27.87 -8.32 30.19
N THR A 694 -27.92 -9.27 29.25
CA THR A 694 -28.40 -9.00 27.87
C THR A 694 -29.91 -9.12 27.75
N LEU A 695 -30.55 -8.15 27.09
CA LEU A 695 -32.00 -8.04 26.86
C LEU A 695 -32.62 -9.13 25.92
N ILE A 696 -31.91 -10.24 25.67
CA ILE A 696 -32.34 -11.30 24.75
C ILE A 696 -32.85 -12.48 25.60
N ASP A 697 -34.15 -12.79 25.57
CA ASP A 697 -34.63 -14.05 26.15
C ASP A 697 -34.28 -15.22 25.20
N THR A 698 -33.89 -16.35 25.77
CA THR A 698 -33.67 -17.60 25.03
C THR A 698 -34.91 -18.12 24.31
N LYS A 699 -36.11 -17.66 24.69
CA LYS A 699 -37.36 -17.97 23.98
C LYS A 699 -37.43 -17.33 22.59
N ASP A 700 -36.60 -16.32 22.36
CA ASP A 700 -36.47 -15.55 21.14
C ASP A 700 -35.22 -15.96 20.34
N LEU A 701 -34.56 -17.06 20.74
CA LEU A 701 -33.43 -17.66 20.03
C LEU A 701 -33.78 -19.09 19.61
N LYS A 702 -33.53 -19.42 18.34
CA LYS A 702 -33.76 -20.76 17.77
C LYS A 702 -32.45 -21.29 17.19
N VAL A 703 -31.97 -22.43 17.68
CA VAL A 703 -30.82 -23.12 17.06
C VAL A 703 -31.33 -23.84 15.80
N GLU A 704 -30.85 -23.43 14.62
CA GLU A 704 -31.37 -23.96 13.34
C GLU A 704 -30.48 -25.05 12.73
N ASN A 705 -29.17 -24.99 12.96
CA ASN A 705 -28.21 -25.90 12.36
C ASN A 705 -27.02 -26.08 13.31
N ILE A 706 -26.57 -27.32 13.53
CA ILE A 706 -25.42 -27.63 14.37
C ILE A 706 -24.45 -28.49 13.57
N THR A 707 -23.17 -28.12 13.60
CA THR A 707 -22.07 -28.83 12.95
C THR A 707 -21.07 -29.34 13.99
N ASN A 708 -20.05 -30.07 13.55
CA ASN A 708 -18.99 -30.55 14.45
C ASN A 708 -18.19 -29.45 15.15
N ASN A 709 -18.21 -28.20 14.65
CA ASN A 709 -17.45 -27.07 15.18
C ASN A 709 -18.22 -25.73 15.19
N SER A 710 -19.55 -25.74 15.04
CA SER A 710 -20.40 -24.54 15.14
C SER A 710 -21.88 -24.85 15.40
N ALA A 711 -22.63 -23.84 15.83
CA ALA A 711 -24.08 -23.80 15.77
C ALA A 711 -24.55 -22.46 15.18
N GLN A 712 -25.59 -22.48 14.35
CA GLN A 712 -26.29 -21.30 13.84
C GLN A 712 -27.54 -21.05 14.67
N ILE A 713 -27.70 -19.81 15.12
CA ILE A 713 -28.79 -19.38 15.98
C ILE A 713 -29.50 -18.21 15.31
N LEU A 714 -30.79 -18.37 15.03
CA LEU A 714 -31.68 -17.35 14.51
C LEU A 714 -32.29 -16.56 15.67
N LEU A 715 -32.34 -15.23 15.56
CA LEU A 715 -33.23 -14.43 16.41
C LEU A 715 -34.65 -14.56 15.85
N LYS A 716 -35.60 -14.94 16.70
CA LYS A 716 -37.00 -15.15 16.35
C LYS A 716 -37.59 -13.87 15.77
N ASP A 717 -38.48 -14.04 14.79
CA ASP A 717 -39.12 -12.96 14.03
C ASP A 717 -38.11 -12.01 13.34
N SER A 718 -36.93 -12.54 12.99
CA SER A 718 -35.85 -11.83 12.30
C SER A 718 -35.05 -12.74 11.35
N ASP A 719 -34.58 -12.21 10.21
CA ASP A 719 -33.65 -12.93 9.31
C ASP A 719 -32.22 -13.02 9.87
N GLN A 720 -31.99 -12.47 11.07
CA GLN A 720 -30.66 -12.32 11.66
C GLN A 720 -30.14 -13.64 12.25
N LYS A 721 -29.06 -14.16 11.66
CA LYS A 721 -28.39 -15.39 12.07
C LYS A 721 -27.03 -15.09 12.70
N ILE A 722 -26.82 -15.58 13.91
CA ILE A 722 -25.56 -15.60 14.64
C ILE A 722 -24.90 -16.97 14.43
N THR A 723 -23.61 -17.00 14.08
CA THR A 723 -22.83 -18.25 14.13
C THR A 723 -21.97 -18.26 15.39
N VAL A 724 -22.14 -19.32 16.20
CA VAL A 724 -21.30 -19.65 17.36
C VAL A 724 -20.36 -20.77 16.96
N HIS A 725 -19.05 -20.62 17.18
CA HIS A 725 -18.07 -21.69 16.92
C HIS A 725 -17.69 -22.47 18.18
N PHE A 726 -17.21 -23.70 17.99
CA PHE A 726 -16.73 -24.61 19.05
C PHE A 726 -15.31 -25.10 18.74
N LEU A 727 -14.41 -25.09 19.73
CA LEU A 727 -13.02 -25.56 19.58
C LEU A 727 -12.78 -26.85 20.39
N ILE A 728 -12.89 -27.99 19.72
CA ILE A 728 -12.63 -29.30 20.33
C ILE A 728 -11.13 -29.59 20.25
N SER A 729 -10.49 -29.79 21.41
CA SER A 729 -9.10 -30.25 21.50
C SER A 729 -9.07 -31.64 22.15
N GLN A 730 -8.57 -32.63 21.41
CA GLN A 730 -8.27 -33.95 21.97
C GLN A 730 -6.85 -33.95 22.56
N SER A 731 -6.72 -34.55 23.75
CA SER A 731 -5.44 -34.73 24.43
C SER A 731 -4.97 -36.17 24.28
N ASN A 732 -3.96 -36.41 23.44
CA ASN A 732 -3.44 -37.76 23.14
C ASN A 732 -2.68 -38.44 24.32
N LYS A 733 -2.92 -38.02 25.57
CA LYS A 733 -2.29 -38.59 26.78
C LYS A 733 -3.25 -38.93 27.93
N THR A 734 -4.55 -38.62 27.83
CA THR A 734 -5.56 -39.11 28.78
C THR A 734 -6.89 -39.36 28.06
N ASN A 735 -7.55 -40.48 28.37
CA ASN A 735 -8.79 -40.90 27.70
C ASN A 735 -10.03 -40.13 28.24
N LYS A 736 -9.94 -38.79 28.25
CA LYS A 736 -10.99 -37.85 28.70
C LYS A 736 -11.01 -36.61 27.82
N ASN A 737 -12.09 -36.46 27.04
CA ASN A 737 -12.33 -35.30 26.20
C ASN A 737 -12.32 -34.00 27.04
N THR A 738 -11.45 -33.06 26.69
CA THR A 738 -11.36 -31.75 27.37
C THR A 738 -11.89 -30.68 26.41
N ILE A 739 -13.19 -30.38 26.52
CA ILE A 739 -13.88 -29.47 25.61
C ILE A 739 -13.57 -28.01 25.97
N TRP A 740 -13.09 -27.23 25.00
CA TRP A 740 -12.89 -25.78 25.13
C TRP A 740 -14.02 -25.03 24.42
N ILE A 741 -14.97 -24.50 25.19
CA ILE A 741 -16.02 -23.64 24.64
C ILE A 741 -15.44 -22.23 24.44
N VAL A 742 -14.81 -22.01 23.30
CA VAL A 742 -14.41 -20.68 22.81
C VAL A 742 -15.60 -20.09 22.08
N LEU A 743 -16.45 -19.38 22.83
CA LEU A 743 -17.66 -18.76 22.32
C LEU A 743 -17.31 -17.53 21.46
N LEU A 744 -17.09 -17.79 20.16
CA LEU A 744 -16.88 -16.76 19.14
C LEU A 744 -18.22 -16.45 18.49
N VAL A 745 -18.78 -15.27 18.81
CA VAL A 745 -20.02 -14.75 18.23
C VAL A 745 -19.66 -13.91 17.01
N ILE A 746 -20.04 -14.35 15.81
CA ILE A 746 -19.92 -13.57 14.58
C ILE A 746 -21.30 -13.42 13.94
N GLY A 747 -21.70 -12.16 13.74
CA GLY A 747 -22.82 -11.80 12.88
C GLY A 747 -23.60 -10.57 13.34
N LEU A 748 -23.36 -9.42 12.69
CA LEU A 748 -24.46 -8.74 12.01
C LEU A 748 -23.98 -7.84 10.85
N THR A 749 -24.73 -7.83 9.76
CA THR A 749 -24.50 -6.99 8.57
C THR A 749 -25.61 -5.96 8.37
N THR A 750 -25.86 -5.09 9.35
CA THR A 750 -26.52 -3.78 9.11
C THR A 750 -26.30 -2.79 10.25
N LEU A 751 -25.85 -1.58 9.90
CA LEU A 751 -26.13 -0.28 10.52
C LEU A 751 -26.52 -0.22 12.03
N LEU A 752 -25.66 -0.70 12.94
CA LEU A 752 -25.43 -0.13 14.28
C LEU A 752 -24.24 -0.84 14.97
N GLY A 753 -23.77 -0.31 16.11
CA GLY A 753 -22.46 -0.58 16.73
C GLY A 753 -21.95 -2.03 16.76
N LEU A 754 -20.72 -2.21 16.26
CA LEU A 754 -19.93 -3.44 16.39
C LEU A 754 -19.58 -3.72 17.86
N ILE A 755 -20.18 -4.76 18.45
CA ILE A 755 -19.80 -5.28 19.77
C ILE A 755 -19.20 -6.69 19.60
N ASN A 756 -17.89 -6.75 19.38
CA ASN A 756 -17.15 -8.01 19.35
C ASN A 756 -16.74 -8.42 20.78
N PHE A 757 -17.46 -9.36 21.39
CA PHE A 757 -17.01 -10.00 22.63
C PHE A 757 -16.13 -11.22 22.37
N ILE A 758 -14.97 -11.27 23.01
CA ILE A 758 -14.08 -12.45 23.06
C ILE A 758 -13.89 -12.82 24.54
N ILE A 759 -14.56 -13.88 24.99
CA ILE A 759 -14.48 -14.36 26.38
C ILE A 759 -13.57 -15.60 26.44
N ILE A 760 -12.31 -15.40 26.82
CA ILE A 760 -11.35 -16.47 27.10
C ILE A 760 -11.15 -16.58 28.62
N ARG A 761 -11.55 -17.71 29.23
CA ARG A 761 -11.31 -17.97 30.65
C ARG A 761 -10.79 -19.40 30.89
N LYS A 762 -9.58 -19.50 31.43
CA LYS A 762 -8.94 -20.76 31.85
C LYS A 762 -9.67 -21.33 33.07
N LEU A 763 -10.15 -22.57 32.99
CA LEU A 763 -10.61 -23.32 34.16
C LEU A 763 -9.41 -23.85 34.95
N LYS A 764 -9.43 -23.71 36.28
CA LYS A 764 -8.48 -24.39 37.18
C LYS A 764 -9.00 -25.79 37.49
N THR A 765 -8.25 -26.82 37.11
CA THR A 765 -8.43 -28.17 37.66
C THR A 765 -7.78 -28.26 39.05
N LYS A 766 -8.41 -28.99 39.99
CA LYS A 766 -7.80 -29.30 41.29
C LYS A 766 -6.87 -30.51 41.19
N LYS A 767 -5.56 -30.27 41.07
CA LYS A 767 -4.49 -30.97 41.83
C LYS A 767 -3.13 -30.34 41.53
N LEU A 768 -2.28 -30.22 42.56
CA LEU A 768 -0.86 -29.93 42.42
C LEU A 768 -0.10 -31.25 42.20
N ASN A 769 1.00 -31.21 41.45
CA ASN A 769 2.34 -31.33 42.06
C ASN A 769 3.46 -31.14 41.02
N LYS A 770 4.48 -30.37 41.43
CA LYS A 770 5.69 -29.98 40.69
C LYS A 770 5.44 -29.46 39.28
#